data_AF-A0A061GNL7-F1
#
_entry.id   AF-A0A061GNL7-F1
#
_cell.length_a   1.000
_cell.length_b   1.000
_cell.length_c   1.000
_cell.angle_alpha   90.00
_cell.angle_beta   90.00
_cell.angle_gamma   90.00
#
_symmetry.space_group_name_H-M   'P 1'
#
loop_
_entity.id
_entity.type
_entity.pdbx_description
1 polymer ?
#
loop_
_entity_poly.entity_id
_entity_poly.type
_entity_poly.pdbx_seq_one_letter_code
_entity_poly.pdbx_strand_id
1 'polypeptide(L)'
;MSIPIPIPRPLPSDSWDCMLPGPPSRNNFGSADLSPSGLLAFACGSSVCVIDSRSLQLVTTIPLPPPSATLSGSSSSNSSTSLSPFVTSVRWTPLPLRRDLLSTEPSSSHLILAAADRHGRISLLDFRLRSLILSIDPPDPSSKSGIQDLCWAQARADSFLLASLSGPSYLSLYNTSSSRCIFKYDASPEYLSCIRRDPFDSRHLCIIGLKGFLLSIKVSGETEDSIALKELQIRTDCTELLKLEKDAAAGGSSSSSPASAVFQLYAVRLAFSPLWKNVIYVTFPRELVVFDLKYETTLFSAALPRGCAKFLDVLPDPNQELVYCAHLDGKLSIWRRKEGEQIHIMCTMEELMPSIGSSVPSPSVLAVLISQSESTLQNISKLYSGLSNGASDEDFDNPFDFCDDTLLVFKTRLMSISDDGKLWSWILTAEGTGDMQKDLINSGKIADVSEESTNTNITVSSYSGLTAEGSKQLHNINGSRIQLSNSTFGLADVTFKISLVGQLQLLSSTVTMLAVPSPSLTATLARGGNNPAVAVPLVALGTQSGTIDVIDVSANAVAASFSVHNSTVRGLRWLGNSRLVSFSYTQVSEKTGGYINRLVVTCLRSGLNRTFRALQKPERAPIRALRASSSGRYLLILFRDAPVEVWAMTKNPIMLRSLALPFTVLEWTLPTVPRPVQNGPSRQSSLKDSTAAAPAEAASSTTASSSDSRAGNSDGSQDDTSESFAFALLNGALGVFEVHGRRIRDFRPKWPSSSFVSSDGLITAMAYRLPHVVMGDRSGNIRWWDVTSGHSSSFNTHREGIRRIKFSPVVAGDRSRGRIAVLFYDNTFSVFDLDSPDPLANSLLQPQFPGTLVLELDWLPLRTDKNDPLVLCIAGADSSFRLVEVNTNDKKVGPGPLPRNIKERFRPMPLCCPILLPTPHALALRMILQLGVKPSWFNTSGTTIDKRPHFIPGTASSSGDLRSYMIELPPVGDSVVPELLLKVLEPYRKEGCILDDERARLYATIVSKGFAARFAFAAATFGEVSEALFWLQLPRAINHLMSKLVNKSPQKAPLLASNSELDDTSLLSRITSKGKSTPENGQRDALRWLLLTW
;
A
#
# COMPACT_ATOMS: atom_id res chain seq x y z
N MET A 1 -13.39 12.43 42.62
CA MET A 1 -13.61 12.89 41.23
C MET A 1 -12.34 13.56 40.75
N SER A 2 -11.58 12.92 39.88
CA SER A 2 -10.42 13.51 39.21
C SER A 2 -10.75 13.62 37.72
N ILE A 3 -10.78 14.85 37.21
CA ILE A 3 -11.02 15.11 35.79
C ILE A 3 -9.78 14.61 35.03
N PRO A 4 -9.90 13.72 34.02
CA PRO A 4 -8.77 13.33 33.21
C PRO A 4 -8.28 14.55 32.43
N ILE A 5 -7.03 14.94 32.67
CA ILE A 5 -6.37 16.02 31.92
C ILE A 5 -6.32 15.58 30.46
N PRO A 6 -6.85 16.37 29.50
CA PRO A 6 -6.79 16.00 28.09
C PRO A 6 -5.32 15.94 27.65
N ILE A 7 -4.90 14.77 27.16
CA ILE A 7 -3.62 14.60 26.50
C ILE A 7 -3.54 15.65 25.38
N PRO A 8 -2.48 16.46 25.28
CA PRO A 8 -2.36 17.41 24.18
C PRO A 8 -2.37 16.64 22.87
N ARG A 9 -3.41 16.84 22.06
CA ARG A 9 -3.48 16.28 20.71
C ARG A 9 -2.24 16.74 19.95
N PRO A 10 -1.46 15.85 19.32
CA PRO A 10 -0.48 16.31 18.35
C PRO A 10 -1.25 17.10 17.29
N LEU A 11 -0.80 18.33 17.03
CA LEU A 11 -1.30 19.11 15.91
C LEU A 11 -1.13 18.27 14.63
N PRO A 12 -2.08 18.31 13.68
CA PRO A 12 -1.88 17.66 12.39
C PRO A 12 -0.64 18.29 11.75
N SER A 13 0.44 17.51 11.68
CA SER A 13 1.68 17.95 11.05
C SER A 13 1.49 17.87 9.55
N ASP A 14 1.28 19.02 8.91
CA ASP A 14 1.33 19.20 7.45
C ASP A 14 2.76 18.99 6.88
N SER A 15 3.61 18.22 7.58
CA SER A 15 4.90 17.77 7.06
C SER A 15 4.68 16.73 5.97
N TRP A 16 5.54 16.77 4.95
CA TRP A 16 5.54 15.82 3.83
C TRP A 16 6.05 14.43 4.24
N ASP A 17 5.31 13.78 5.13
CA ASP A 17 5.59 12.45 5.67
C ASP A 17 5.21 11.36 4.65
N CYS A 18 5.97 11.37 3.56
CA CYS A 18 5.91 10.41 2.48
C CYS A 18 6.56 9.11 2.95
N MET A 19 5.75 8.12 3.33
CA MET A 19 6.18 6.84 3.89
C MET A 19 5.84 5.68 2.93
N LEU A 20 6.84 4.86 2.63
CA LEU A 20 6.67 3.50 2.13
C LEU A 20 6.83 2.52 3.30
N PRO A 21 5.89 1.61 3.51
CA PRO A 21 5.96 0.61 4.57
C PRO A 21 7.02 -0.46 4.25
N GLY A 22 7.56 -1.08 5.29
CA GLY A 22 8.23 -2.37 5.14
C GLY A 22 7.25 -3.47 4.68
N PRO A 23 7.75 -4.65 4.27
CA PRO A 23 6.89 -5.75 3.85
C PRO A 23 5.91 -6.19 4.96
N PRO A 24 4.69 -6.65 4.61
CA PRO A 24 3.83 -7.35 5.55
C PRO A 24 4.48 -8.68 5.96
N SER A 25 4.15 -9.19 7.14
CA SER A 25 4.81 -10.38 7.70
C SER A 25 3.84 -11.31 8.41
N ARG A 26 4.26 -12.55 8.67
CA ARG A 26 3.48 -13.51 9.49
C ARG A 26 3.22 -13.02 10.91
N ASN A 27 4.04 -12.11 11.44
CA ASN A 27 3.82 -11.44 12.73
C ASN A 27 2.62 -10.48 12.72
N ASN A 28 2.08 -10.16 11.55
CA ASN A 28 0.86 -9.38 11.36
C ASN A 28 -0.40 -10.28 11.21
N PHE A 29 -0.27 -11.60 11.41
CA PHE A 29 -1.34 -12.62 11.36
C PHE A 29 -2.20 -12.64 10.08
N GLY A 30 -1.68 -12.09 8.97
CA GLY A 30 -2.45 -11.91 7.74
C GLY A 30 -3.57 -10.89 7.87
N SER A 31 -3.48 -9.94 8.81
CA SER A 31 -4.59 -9.03 9.05
C SER A 31 -4.74 -7.99 7.94
N ALA A 32 -5.88 -8.10 7.26
CA ALA A 32 -6.36 -7.18 6.25
C ALA A 32 -7.89 -7.12 6.27
N ASP A 33 -8.44 -5.99 5.83
CA ASP A 33 -9.88 -5.72 5.80
C ASP A 33 -10.20 -4.80 4.61
N LEU A 34 -11.23 -5.15 3.84
CA LEU A 34 -11.63 -4.42 2.64
C LEU A 34 -12.95 -3.70 2.89
N SER A 35 -12.95 -2.37 2.78
CA SER A 35 -14.18 -1.60 2.91
C SER A 35 -15.13 -1.90 1.74
N PRO A 36 -16.46 -1.88 1.95
CA PRO A 36 -17.44 -1.97 0.85
C PRO A 36 -17.29 -0.88 -0.22
N SER A 37 -16.62 0.23 0.08
CA SER A 37 -16.32 1.31 -0.85
C SER A 37 -15.12 1.06 -1.77
N GLY A 38 -14.28 0.05 -1.46
CA GLY A 38 -13.11 -0.34 -2.26
C GLY A 38 -11.74 0.04 -1.66
N LEU A 39 -11.66 0.39 -0.37
CA LEU A 39 -10.39 0.68 0.31
C LEU A 39 -9.90 -0.55 1.09
N LEU A 40 -8.74 -1.08 0.69
CA LEU A 40 -8.06 -2.16 1.38
C LEU A 40 -7.17 -1.58 2.50
N ALA A 41 -7.40 -1.98 3.74
CA ALA A 41 -6.48 -1.73 4.86
C ALA A 41 -5.80 -3.03 5.30
N PHE A 42 -4.49 -2.98 5.61
CA PHE A 42 -3.73 -4.16 6.02
C PHE A 42 -2.50 -3.79 6.85
N ALA A 43 -2.08 -4.71 7.72
CA ALA A 43 -0.98 -4.52 8.66
C ALA A 43 0.40 -4.80 8.03
N CYS A 44 1.34 -3.87 8.20
CA CYS A 44 2.74 -3.99 7.77
C CYS A 44 3.67 -3.58 8.93
N GLY A 45 4.33 -4.55 9.57
CA GLY A 45 5.17 -4.26 10.73
C GLY A 45 4.37 -3.59 11.85
N SER A 46 4.78 -2.40 12.27
CA SER A 46 4.11 -1.54 13.26
C SER A 46 3.18 -0.47 12.65
N SER A 47 2.87 -0.58 11.35
CA SER A 47 2.05 0.40 10.60
C SER A 47 0.84 -0.25 9.95
N VAL A 48 -0.19 0.55 9.65
CA VAL A 48 -1.29 0.15 8.77
C VAL A 48 -1.18 0.87 7.44
N CYS A 49 -1.39 0.15 6.35
CA CYS A 49 -1.33 0.67 5.00
C CYS A 49 -2.72 0.62 4.37
N VAL A 50 -3.09 1.65 3.60
CA VAL A 50 -4.37 1.73 2.90
C VAL A 50 -4.15 1.93 1.41
N ILE A 51 -4.76 1.04 0.63
CA ILE A 51 -4.65 0.94 -0.84
C ILE A 51 -6.05 1.04 -1.45
N ASP A 52 -6.19 1.70 -2.60
CA ASP A 52 -7.40 1.55 -3.42
C ASP A 52 -7.38 0.20 -4.15
N SER A 53 -8.38 -0.66 -3.91
CA SER A 53 -8.42 -2.02 -4.44
C SER A 53 -8.59 -2.10 -5.97
N ARG A 54 -8.92 -0.98 -6.63
CA ARG A 54 -9.19 -0.95 -8.07
C ARG A 54 -8.07 -0.33 -8.90
N SER A 55 -7.52 0.82 -8.50
CA SER A 55 -6.30 1.37 -9.12
C SER A 55 -5.01 0.72 -8.63
N LEU A 56 -5.06 -0.05 -7.53
CA LEU A 56 -3.90 -0.66 -6.85
C LEU A 56 -2.81 0.36 -6.53
N GLN A 57 -3.21 1.49 -5.96
CA GLN A 57 -2.30 2.54 -5.49
C GLN A 57 -2.31 2.63 -3.97
N LEU A 58 -1.11 2.82 -3.39
CA LEU A 58 -0.97 3.26 -2.01
C LEU A 58 -1.59 4.65 -1.85
N VAL A 59 -2.51 4.78 -0.90
CA VAL A 59 -3.18 6.06 -0.57
C VAL A 59 -2.55 6.68 0.67
N THR A 60 -2.26 5.88 1.70
CA THR A 60 -1.47 6.32 2.86
C THR A 60 -0.91 5.13 3.65
N THR A 61 0.11 5.40 4.47
CA THR A 61 0.57 4.52 5.56
C THR A 61 0.52 5.29 6.87
N ILE A 62 -0.01 4.66 7.93
CA ILE A 62 -0.18 5.25 9.26
C ILE A 62 0.63 4.40 10.26
N PRO A 63 1.77 4.88 10.77
CA PRO A 63 2.53 4.19 11.80
C PRO A 63 1.83 4.30 13.16
N LEU A 64 1.78 3.20 13.94
CA LEU A 64 1.33 3.28 15.33
C LEU A 64 2.44 3.87 16.22
N PRO A 65 2.11 4.78 17.15
CA PRO A 65 3.08 5.31 18.09
C PRO A 65 3.55 4.23 19.09
N PRO A 66 4.79 4.35 19.60
CA PRO A 66 5.28 3.47 20.65
C PRO A 66 4.39 3.57 21.89
N PRO A 67 4.32 2.53 22.73
CA PRO A 67 3.62 2.62 23.99
C PRO A 67 4.27 3.71 24.85
N SER A 68 3.47 4.64 25.36
CA SER A 68 3.93 5.69 26.26
C SER A 68 4.59 5.05 27.48
N ALA A 69 5.87 5.33 27.69
CA ALA A 69 6.49 5.02 28.97
C ALA A 69 5.75 5.81 30.05
N THR A 70 5.07 5.11 30.96
CA THR A 70 4.37 5.74 32.07
C THR A 70 5.36 6.58 32.87
N LEU A 71 4.97 7.81 33.19
CA LEU A 71 5.76 8.74 34.01
C LEU A 71 5.79 8.27 35.48
N SER A 72 6.38 7.11 35.75
CA SER A 72 6.82 6.74 37.09
C SER A 72 8.02 7.62 37.44
N GLY A 73 7.82 8.53 38.40
CA GLY A 73 8.77 9.59 38.75
C GLY A 73 10.05 9.12 39.46
N SER A 74 10.82 8.23 38.85
CA SER A 74 12.19 7.88 39.25
C SER A 74 13.17 8.35 38.19
N SER A 75 13.94 9.37 38.52
CA SER A 75 15.00 9.93 37.67
C SER A 75 16.19 8.97 37.57
N SER A 76 16.11 7.97 36.68
CA SER A 76 17.25 7.16 36.24
C SER A 76 17.46 7.34 34.73
N SER A 77 18.67 7.75 34.36
CA SER A 77 19.00 8.38 33.08
C SER A 77 19.24 7.40 31.93
N ASN A 78 18.35 6.42 31.74
CA ASN A 78 18.37 5.49 30.60
C ASN A 78 16.94 5.25 30.08
N SER A 79 16.36 6.27 29.45
CA SER A 79 15.09 6.14 28.72
C SER A 79 15.32 5.39 27.41
N SER A 80 15.36 4.05 27.47
CA SER A 80 15.37 3.21 26.27
C SER A 80 14.11 3.47 25.45
N THR A 81 14.29 4.00 24.24
CA THR A 81 13.21 4.28 23.30
C THR A 81 12.54 2.97 22.88
N SER A 82 11.37 2.69 23.45
CA SER A 82 10.59 1.50 23.13
C SER A 82 10.14 1.54 21.66
N LEU A 83 10.39 0.46 20.92
CA LEU A 83 9.95 0.32 19.54
C LEU A 83 8.43 0.10 19.46
N SER A 84 7.79 0.65 18.43
CA SER A 84 6.38 0.37 18.16
C SER A 84 6.15 -1.13 17.91
N PRO A 85 5.20 -1.77 18.61
CA PRO A 85 4.86 -3.18 18.40
C PRO A 85 4.25 -3.46 17.02
N PHE A 86 4.33 -4.71 16.57
CA PHE A 86 3.63 -5.18 15.37
C PHE A 86 2.12 -5.04 15.52
N VAL A 87 1.46 -4.57 14.45
CA VAL A 87 0.00 -4.57 14.32
C VAL A 87 -0.47 -5.98 13.99
N THR A 88 -1.36 -6.54 14.79
CA THR A 88 -1.83 -7.93 14.68
C THR A 88 -3.27 -8.04 14.20
N SER A 89 -4.07 -6.99 14.32
CA SER A 89 -5.43 -6.94 13.75
C SER A 89 -5.82 -5.55 13.26
N VAL A 90 -6.58 -5.47 12.17
CA VAL A 90 -7.05 -4.26 11.49
C VAL A 90 -8.50 -4.47 11.03
N ARG A 91 -9.39 -3.50 11.29
CA ARG A 91 -10.79 -3.49 10.83
C ARG A 91 -11.31 -2.09 10.52
N TRP A 92 -11.97 -1.92 9.39
CA TRP A 92 -12.75 -0.72 9.08
C TRP A 92 -13.97 -0.62 9.99
N THR A 93 -14.33 0.61 10.37
CA THR A 93 -15.64 0.86 10.97
C THR A 93 -16.76 0.54 9.98
N PRO A 94 -17.89 -0.05 10.41
CA PRO A 94 -19.06 -0.25 9.56
C PRO A 94 -19.93 1.01 9.41
N LEU A 95 -19.48 2.18 9.88
CA LEU A 95 -20.21 3.44 9.78
C LEU A 95 -20.30 3.94 8.32
N PRO A 96 -21.50 4.35 7.84
CA PRO A 96 -21.68 4.91 6.51
C PRO A 96 -21.16 6.37 6.42
N LEU A 97 -21.22 6.95 5.22
CA LEU A 97 -20.89 8.36 5.02
C LEU A 97 -21.89 9.25 5.80
N ARG A 98 -21.39 9.99 6.80
CA ARG A 98 -22.22 10.94 7.56
C ARG A 98 -22.77 12.03 6.64
N ARG A 99 -24.04 12.37 6.85
CA ARG A 99 -24.81 13.35 6.05
C ARG A 99 -24.93 14.72 6.71
N ASP A 100 -24.45 14.85 7.95
CA ASP A 100 -24.40 16.11 8.66
C ASP A 100 -23.21 16.95 8.16
N LEU A 101 -23.52 18.09 7.54
CA LEU A 101 -22.56 19.05 6.99
C LEU A 101 -22.12 20.11 8.02
N LEU A 102 -22.78 20.21 9.17
CA LEU A 102 -22.56 21.27 10.16
C LEU A 102 -21.57 20.85 11.27
N SER A 103 -21.28 19.56 11.39
CA SER A 103 -20.28 19.05 12.34
C SER A 103 -18.85 19.29 11.82
N THR A 104 -18.21 20.36 12.28
CA THR A 104 -16.80 20.67 12.02
C THR A 104 -15.82 19.93 12.96
N GLU A 105 -16.32 19.04 13.81
CA GLU A 105 -15.47 18.26 14.71
C GLU A 105 -14.70 17.15 13.97
N PRO A 106 -13.48 16.79 14.42
CA PRO A 106 -12.80 15.58 13.96
C PRO A 106 -13.55 14.28 14.30
N SER A 107 -14.56 14.32 15.17
CA SER A 107 -15.49 13.21 15.45
C SER A 107 -16.48 12.92 14.31
N SER A 108 -16.48 13.75 13.25
CA SER A 108 -17.34 13.62 12.06
C SER A 108 -16.81 12.67 10.98
N SER A 109 -15.61 12.11 11.13
CA SER A 109 -14.97 11.29 10.08
C SER A 109 -15.65 9.94 9.88
N HIS A 110 -15.78 9.55 8.61
CA HIS A 110 -16.40 8.30 8.18
C HIS A 110 -15.40 7.20 7.79
N LEU A 111 -14.10 7.51 7.78
CA LEU A 111 -13.00 6.58 7.48
C LEU A 111 -12.19 6.32 8.76
N ILE A 112 -12.86 5.71 9.74
CA ILE A 112 -12.24 5.29 11.00
C ILE A 112 -11.83 3.81 10.90
N LEU A 113 -10.63 3.52 11.39
CA LEU A 113 -10.05 2.18 11.38
C LEU A 113 -9.63 1.80 12.80
N ALA A 114 -10.01 0.60 13.25
CA ALA A 114 -9.44 -0.02 14.45
C ALA A 114 -8.19 -0.82 14.07
N ALA A 115 -7.09 -0.59 14.79
CA ALA A 115 -5.84 -1.32 14.65
C ALA A 115 -5.37 -1.78 16.05
N ALA A 116 -5.01 -3.06 16.20
CA ALA A 116 -4.56 -3.63 17.46
C ALA A 116 -3.14 -4.19 17.36
N ASP A 117 -2.41 -4.19 18.49
CA ASP A 117 -1.01 -4.60 18.53
C ASP A 117 -0.73 -5.89 19.33
N ARG A 118 0.48 -6.42 19.13
CA ARG A 118 1.01 -7.61 19.85
C ARG A 118 1.21 -7.42 21.36
N HIS A 119 0.93 -6.25 21.93
CA HIS A 119 0.97 -5.99 23.37
C HIS A 119 -0.43 -5.85 24.00
N GLY A 120 -1.51 -5.93 23.20
CA GLY A 120 -2.89 -5.91 23.69
C GLY A 120 -3.58 -4.54 23.62
N ARG A 121 -2.93 -3.54 23.00
CA ARG A 121 -3.47 -2.18 22.88
C ARG A 121 -4.24 -2.02 21.57
N ILE A 122 -5.36 -1.31 21.63
CA ILE A 122 -6.26 -1.02 20.50
C ILE A 122 -6.22 0.47 20.19
N SER A 123 -5.89 0.83 18.96
CA SER A 123 -5.85 2.19 18.43
C SER A 123 -6.98 2.44 17.43
N LEU A 124 -7.73 3.53 17.61
CA LEU A 124 -8.64 4.04 16.58
C LEU A 124 -7.92 5.13 15.79
N LEU A 125 -7.84 4.95 14.47
CA LEU A 125 -7.12 5.81 13.54
C LEU A 125 -8.13 6.52 12.62
N ASP A 126 -7.97 7.83 12.45
CA ASP A 126 -8.64 8.58 11.40
C ASP A 126 -7.76 8.52 10.15
N PHE A 127 -8.25 7.88 9.10
CA PHE A 127 -7.51 7.76 7.85
C PHE A 127 -7.33 9.10 7.13
N ARG A 128 -8.29 10.03 7.21
CA ARG A 128 -8.22 11.32 6.53
C ARG A 128 -7.29 12.30 7.23
N LEU A 129 -7.31 12.31 8.57
CA LEU A 129 -6.39 13.11 9.38
C LEU A 129 -5.02 12.44 9.55
N ARG A 130 -4.86 11.18 9.10
CA ARG A 130 -3.66 10.33 9.26
C ARG A 130 -3.21 10.21 10.73
N SER A 131 -4.15 10.30 11.68
CA SER A 131 -3.87 10.53 13.10
C SER A 131 -4.57 9.53 14.02
N LEU A 132 -3.96 9.28 15.18
CA LEU A 132 -4.58 8.53 16.28
C LEU A 132 -5.72 9.36 16.91
N ILE A 133 -6.94 8.81 16.92
CA ILE A 133 -8.11 9.38 17.62
C ILE A 133 -8.08 8.97 19.09
N LEU A 134 -7.87 7.68 19.35
CA LEU A 134 -7.98 7.05 20.66
C LEU A 134 -7.01 5.87 20.76
N SER A 135 -6.41 5.67 21.93
CA SER A 135 -5.75 4.42 22.32
C SER A 135 -6.46 3.85 23.54
N ILE A 136 -6.84 2.58 23.47
CA ILE A 136 -7.36 1.78 24.57
C ILE A 136 -6.25 0.80 24.95
N ASP A 137 -5.67 1.00 26.12
CA ASP A 137 -4.63 0.12 26.67
C ASP A 137 -5.26 -1.16 27.27
N PRO A 138 -4.52 -2.29 27.34
CA PRO A 138 -5.03 -3.52 27.91
C PRO A 138 -5.45 -3.34 29.38
N PRO A 139 -6.52 -4.02 29.86
CA PRO A 139 -7.04 -3.82 31.21
C PRO A 139 -6.07 -4.15 32.35
N ASP A 140 -5.11 -5.03 32.09
CA ASP A 140 -3.96 -5.29 32.95
C ASP A 140 -2.67 -5.06 32.14
N PRO A 141 -1.91 -3.98 32.39
CA PRO A 141 -0.69 -3.65 31.66
C PRO A 141 0.49 -4.58 31.96
N SER A 142 0.40 -5.42 33.00
CA SER A 142 1.38 -6.49 33.24
C SER A 142 1.17 -7.67 32.28
N SER A 143 -0.10 -7.93 31.91
CA SER A 143 -0.47 -8.94 30.92
C SER A 143 -0.16 -8.43 29.49
N LYS A 144 0.96 -8.88 28.91
CA LYS A 144 1.32 -8.60 27.50
C LYS A 144 0.56 -9.53 26.55
N SER A 145 -0.76 -9.51 26.67
CA SER A 145 -1.70 -10.37 25.94
C SER A 145 -2.00 -9.76 24.57
N GLY A 146 -1.22 -10.12 23.55
CA GLY A 146 -1.42 -9.61 22.20
C GLY A 146 -2.82 -9.89 21.65
N ILE A 147 -3.29 -9.08 20.70
CA ILE A 147 -4.62 -9.29 20.10
C ILE A 147 -4.52 -10.20 18.87
N GLN A 148 -5.43 -11.17 18.79
CA GLN A 148 -5.53 -12.18 17.74
C GLN A 148 -6.39 -11.69 16.56
N ASP A 149 -7.57 -11.13 16.83
CA ASP A 149 -8.52 -10.63 15.82
C ASP A 149 -9.47 -9.59 16.45
N LEU A 150 -10.09 -8.76 15.61
CA LEU A 150 -11.04 -7.71 15.98
C LEU A 150 -12.32 -7.84 15.16
N CYS A 151 -13.46 -7.45 15.74
CA CYS A 151 -14.71 -7.30 15.01
C CYS A 151 -15.60 -6.22 15.62
N TRP A 152 -16.24 -5.40 14.78
CA TRP A 152 -17.28 -4.47 15.22
C TRP A 152 -18.62 -5.19 15.40
N ALA A 153 -19.39 -4.78 16.40
CA ALA A 153 -20.73 -5.27 16.69
C ALA A 153 -21.67 -4.08 16.92
N GLN A 154 -22.88 -4.11 16.37
CA GLN A 154 -23.84 -3.04 16.65
C GLN A 154 -24.45 -3.24 18.04
N ALA A 155 -24.55 -2.17 18.83
CA ALA A 155 -25.28 -2.16 20.11
C ALA A 155 -26.57 -1.35 20.02
N ARG A 156 -26.54 -0.22 19.30
CA ARG A 156 -27.71 0.63 19.00
C ARG A 156 -27.66 1.11 17.55
N ALA A 157 -28.69 1.80 17.07
CA ALA A 157 -28.77 2.27 15.69
C ALA A 157 -27.54 3.09 15.24
N ASP A 158 -26.93 3.82 16.18
CA ASP A 158 -25.81 4.75 16.03
C ASP A 158 -24.53 4.34 16.79
N SER A 159 -24.59 3.28 17.60
CA SER A 159 -23.52 2.87 18.52
C SER A 159 -22.99 1.47 18.22
N PHE A 160 -21.66 1.35 18.18
CA PHE A 160 -20.94 0.11 17.91
C PHE A 160 -19.96 -0.21 19.05
N LEU A 161 -19.91 -1.48 19.42
CA LEU A 161 -18.89 -2.04 20.30
C LEU A 161 -17.79 -2.69 19.48
N LEU A 162 -16.58 -2.71 20.02
CA LEU A 162 -15.43 -3.38 19.42
C LEU A 162 -15.11 -4.64 20.21
N ALA A 163 -15.28 -5.79 19.59
CA ALA A 163 -14.90 -7.08 20.12
C ALA A 163 -13.43 -7.37 19.77
N SER A 164 -12.67 -7.86 20.75
CA SER A 164 -11.28 -8.30 20.57
C SER A 164 -11.05 -9.69 21.14
N LEU A 165 -10.31 -10.52 20.41
CA LEU A 165 -9.71 -11.74 20.94
C LEU A 165 -8.29 -11.41 21.43
N SER A 166 -7.95 -11.71 22.69
CA SER A 166 -6.66 -11.39 23.31
C SER A 166 -6.02 -12.60 23.99
N GLY A 167 -4.70 -12.70 23.88
CA GLY A 167 -3.96 -13.89 24.32
C GLY A 167 -4.49 -15.18 23.65
N PRO A 168 -4.41 -16.34 24.32
CA PRO A 168 -4.87 -17.59 23.74
C PRO A 168 -6.40 -17.71 23.71
N SER A 169 -7.10 -17.26 24.76
CA SER A 169 -8.47 -17.70 25.09
C SER A 169 -9.44 -16.59 25.52
N TYR A 170 -8.99 -15.33 25.63
CA TYR A 170 -9.82 -14.25 26.15
C TYR A 170 -10.58 -13.53 25.05
N LEU A 171 -11.87 -13.31 25.30
CA LEU A 171 -12.70 -12.34 24.59
C LEU A 171 -12.89 -11.10 25.48
N SER A 172 -12.91 -9.93 24.87
CA SER A 172 -13.35 -8.68 25.52
C SER A 172 -14.16 -7.82 24.56
N LEU A 173 -15.22 -7.17 25.06
CA LEU A 173 -15.96 -6.14 24.33
C LEU A 173 -15.66 -4.77 24.92
N TYR A 174 -15.37 -3.79 24.05
CA TYR A 174 -15.07 -2.41 24.41
C TYR A 174 -16.12 -1.45 23.85
N ASN A 175 -16.53 -0.48 24.66
CA ASN A 175 -17.26 0.70 24.21
C ASN A 175 -16.23 1.75 23.80
N THR A 176 -16.20 2.12 22.51
CA THR A 176 -15.24 3.07 21.96
C THR A 176 -15.50 4.51 22.39
N SER A 177 -16.74 4.85 22.76
CA SER A 177 -17.11 6.18 23.23
C SER A 177 -16.67 6.42 24.68
N SER A 178 -16.70 5.39 25.53
CA SER A 178 -16.25 5.47 26.93
C SER A 178 -14.82 4.95 27.16
N SER A 179 -14.21 4.32 26.15
CA SER A 179 -12.89 3.68 26.20
C SER A 179 -12.77 2.56 27.24
N ARG A 180 -13.88 1.94 27.64
CA ARG A 180 -13.94 0.90 28.69
C ARG A 180 -14.28 -0.47 28.12
N CYS A 181 -13.63 -1.50 28.68
CA CYS A 181 -14.07 -2.88 28.56
C CYS A 181 -15.39 -3.03 29.33
N ILE A 182 -16.42 -3.58 28.70
CA ILE A 182 -17.77 -3.76 29.26
C ILE A 182 -18.05 -5.22 29.63
N PHE A 183 -17.41 -6.15 28.92
CA PHE A 183 -17.65 -7.58 29.02
C PHE A 183 -16.37 -8.35 28.77
N LYS A 184 -16.18 -9.47 29.47
CA LYS A 184 -15.08 -10.41 29.28
C LYS A 184 -15.57 -11.84 29.36
N TYR A 185 -14.95 -12.71 28.58
CA TYR A 185 -15.17 -14.15 28.63
C TYR A 185 -13.83 -14.88 28.47
N ASP A 186 -13.62 -15.95 29.23
CA ASP A 186 -12.43 -16.79 29.18
C ASP A 186 -12.84 -18.18 28.64
N ALA A 187 -12.36 -18.53 27.46
CA ALA A 187 -12.65 -19.80 26.80
C ALA A 187 -11.67 -20.94 27.19
N SER A 188 -10.77 -20.72 28.17
CA SER A 188 -9.74 -21.69 28.53
C SER A 188 -10.34 -23.07 28.87
N PRO A 189 -9.79 -24.20 28.33
CA PRO A 189 -8.48 -24.35 27.68
C PRO A 189 -8.51 -24.26 26.14
N GLU A 190 -9.48 -23.56 25.55
CA GLU A 190 -9.56 -23.39 24.09
C GLU A 190 -8.70 -22.22 23.58
N TYR A 191 -8.03 -22.44 22.45
CA TYR A 191 -7.34 -21.38 21.72
C TYR A 191 -8.30 -20.73 20.71
N LEU A 192 -8.66 -19.46 20.90
CA LEU A 192 -9.55 -18.71 20.00
C LEU A 192 -8.79 -18.22 18.76
N SER A 193 -9.39 -18.39 17.58
CA SER A 193 -8.69 -18.18 16.29
C SER A 193 -9.16 -16.95 15.51
N CYS A 194 -10.47 -16.74 15.36
CA CYS A 194 -11.01 -15.57 14.68
C CYS A 194 -12.45 -15.25 15.09
N ILE A 195 -12.87 -14.01 14.84
CA ILE A 195 -14.21 -13.50 15.12
C ILE A 195 -14.83 -12.89 13.86
N ARG A 196 -16.12 -13.16 13.60
CA ARG A 196 -16.86 -12.55 12.48
C ARG A 196 -18.24 -12.07 12.93
N ARG A 197 -18.76 -11.07 12.21
CA ARG A 197 -20.13 -10.56 12.34
C ARG A 197 -21.03 -11.18 11.28
N ASP A 198 -22.26 -11.48 11.66
CA ASP A 198 -23.32 -11.96 10.77
C ASP A 198 -23.71 -10.85 9.77
N PRO A 199 -23.74 -11.11 8.45
CA PRO A 199 -24.17 -10.14 7.45
C PRO A 199 -25.68 -9.80 7.53
N PHE A 200 -26.49 -10.62 8.19
CA PHE A 200 -27.94 -10.45 8.31
C PHE A 200 -28.43 -9.86 9.64
N ASP A 201 -27.66 -9.97 10.73
CA ASP A 201 -27.92 -9.28 12.01
C ASP A 201 -26.61 -8.66 12.52
N SER A 202 -26.46 -7.35 12.34
CA SER A 202 -25.26 -6.57 12.69
C SER A 202 -24.86 -6.63 14.17
N ARG A 203 -25.73 -7.17 15.03
CA ARG A 203 -25.55 -7.40 16.47
C ARG A 203 -25.01 -8.80 16.81
N HIS A 204 -24.99 -9.70 15.84
CA HIS A 204 -24.67 -11.11 16.02
C HIS A 204 -23.24 -11.39 15.55
N LEU A 205 -22.45 -12.05 16.41
CA LEU A 205 -21.07 -12.44 16.18
C LEU A 205 -20.90 -13.94 16.41
N CYS A 206 -19.98 -14.56 15.67
CA CYS A 206 -19.47 -15.90 15.99
C CYS A 206 -17.95 -15.88 16.12
N ILE A 207 -17.46 -16.68 17.06
CA ILE A 207 -16.04 -16.88 17.36
C ILE A 207 -15.74 -18.38 17.29
N ILE A 208 -14.65 -18.76 16.65
CA ILE A 208 -14.23 -20.16 16.51
C ILE A 208 -12.88 -20.40 17.21
N GLY A 209 -12.76 -21.51 17.92
CA GLY A 209 -11.53 -22.01 18.51
C GLY A 209 -10.89 -23.16 17.74
N LEU A 210 -9.62 -23.46 18.04
CA LEU A 210 -8.80 -24.44 17.32
C LEU A 210 -9.25 -25.90 17.48
N LYS A 211 -10.04 -26.22 18.51
CA LYS A 211 -10.62 -27.55 18.78
C LYS A 211 -12.11 -27.62 18.39
N GLY A 212 -12.62 -26.61 17.68
CA GLY A 212 -13.98 -26.57 17.17
C GLY A 212 -15.02 -25.98 18.14
N PHE A 213 -14.60 -25.40 19.26
CA PHE A 213 -15.49 -24.62 20.12
C PHE A 213 -16.01 -23.39 19.36
N LEU A 214 -17.31 -23.19 19.35
CA LEU A 214 -18.00 -22.13 18.62
C LEU A 214 -18.84 -21.30 19.61
N LEU A 215 -18.44 -20.05 19.82
CA LEU A 215 -19.18 -19.11 20.68
C LEU A 215 -20.00 -18.15 19.83
N SER A 216 -21.32 -18.21 20.00
CA SER A 216 -22.31 -17.35 19.35
C SER A 216 -22.73 -16.23 20.32
N ILE A 217 -22.64 -14.98 19.89
CA ILE A 217 -22.82 -13.79 20.74
C ILE A 217 -23.83 -12.83 20.10
N LYS A 218 -24.81 -12.36 20.88
CA LYS A 218 -25.78 -11.36 20.43
C LYS A 218 -25.80 -10.15 21.36
N VAL A 219 -25.41 -9.00 20.82
CA VAL A 219 -25.33 -7.72 21.53
C VAL A 219 -26.66 -6.96 21.40
N SER A 220 -27.37 -6.78 22.51
CA SER A 220 -28.67 -6.08 22.52
C SER A 220 -28.61 -4.67 23.14
N GLY A 221 -27.43 -4.22 23.58
CA GLY A 221 -27.21 -2.93 24.22
C GLY A 221 -25.74 -2.67 24.54
N GLU A 222 -25.49 -1.73 25.45
CA GLU A 222 -24.15 -1.24 25.84
C GLU A 222 -23.74 -1.68 27.25
N THR A 223 -24.50 -2.57 27.89
CA THR A 223 -24.25 -3.10 29.24
C THR A 223 -24.00 -4.61 29.20
N GLU A 224 -23.35 -5.15 30.23
CA GLU A 224 -23.04 -6.58 30.35
C GLU A 224 -24.30 -7.46 30.21
N ASP A 225 -25.37 -7.13 30.95
CA ASP A 225 -26.66 -7.86 30.93
C ASP A 225 -27.34 -7.92 29.56
N SER A 226 -26.91 -7.09 28.61
CA SER A 226 -27.49 -7.01 27.26
C SER A 226 -26.82 -7.96 26.24
N ILE A 227 -25.85 -8.75 26.68
CA ILE A 227 -25.08 -9.67 25.85
C ILE A 227 -25.56 -11.10 26.09
N ALA A 228 -26.18 -11.71 25.08
CA ALA A 228 -26.54 -13.12 25.13
C ALA A 228 -25.43 -13.98 24.51
N LEU A 229 -25.00 -15.02 25.24
CA LEU A 229 -24.04 -16.03 24.78
C LEU A 229 -24.72 -17.37 24.50
N LYS A 230 -24.15 -18.12 23.57
CA LYS A 230 -24.48 -19.53 23.33
C LYS A 230 -23.23 -20.28 22.88
N GLU A 231 -22.88 -21.31 23.63
CA GLU A 231 -21.75 -22.20 23.36
C GLU A 231 -22.21 -23.38 22.50
N LEU A 232 -21.41 -23.70 21.49
CA LEU A 232 -21.65 -24.78 20.52
C LEU A 232 -20.33 -25.52 20.27
N GLN A 233 -20.40 -26.77 19.80
CA GLN A 233 -19.21 -27.57 19.50
C GLN A 233 -19.32 -28.17 18.09
N ILE A 234 -18.38 -27.79 17.22
CA ILE A 234 -18.14 -28.46 15.95
C ILE A 234 -17.19 -29.63 16.21
N ARG A 235 -17.48 -30.81 15.65
CA ARG A 235 -16.60 -31.98 15.73
C ARG A 235 -15.50 -31.85 14.67
N THR A 236 -14.25 -32.07 15.07
CA THR A 236 -13.05 -31.99 14.22
C THR A 236 -11.96 -32.93 14.78
N ASP A 237 -11.02 -33.38 13.94
CA ASP A 237 -9.81 -34.08 14.40
C ASP A 237 -8.81 -33.08 15.00
N CYS A 238 -8.47 -33.24 16.29
CA CYS A 238 -7.52 -32.40 17.01
C CYS A 238 -6.14 -33.08 17.22
N THR A 239 -5.89 -34.25 16.65
CA THR A 239 -4.68 -35.05 16.93
C THR A 239 -3.38 -34.37 16.51
N GLU A 240 -3.39 -33.51 15.48
CA GLU A 240 -2.23 -32.67 15.12
C GLU A 240 -2.02 -31.55 16.15
N LEU A 241 -3.08 -30.85 16.56
CA LEU A 241 -3.01 -29.77 17.55
C LEU A 241 -2.48 -30.27 18.90
N LEU A 242 -2.95 -31.43 19.37
CA LEU A 242 -2.50 -32.06 20.62
C LEU A 242 -1.01 -32.47 20.61
N LYS A 243 -0.36 -32.54 19.44
CA LYS A 243 1.10 -32.71 19.33
C LYS A 243 1.78 -31.34 19.41
N LEU A 244 1.30 -30.37 18.63
CA LEU A 244 1.81 -29.00 18.63
C LEU A 244 1.73 -28.34 20.02
N GLU A 245 0.67 -28.60 20.81
CA GLU A 245 0.53 -28.13 22.19
C GLU A 245 1.63 -28.68 23.11
N LYS A 246 2.02 -29.95 22.94
CA LYS A 246 3.11 -30.59 23.71
C LYS A 246 4.47 -30.03 23.31
N ASP A 247 4.69 -29.83 22.01
CA ASP A 247 5.93 -29.26 21.48
C ASP A 247 6.09 -27.79 21.91
N ALA A 248 5.00 -27.00 21.90
CA ALA A 248 4.99 -25.62 22.37
C ALA A 248 5.26 -25.51 23.88
N ALA A 249 4.66 -26.39 24.69
CA ALA A 249 4.93 -26.48 26.12
C ALA A 249 6.41 -26.85 26.41
N ALA A 250 7.00 -27.76 25.65
CA ALA A 250 8.42 -28.09 25.75
C ALA A 250 9.34 -26.95 25.28
N GLY A 251 8.89 -26.15 24.30
CA GLY A 251 9.61 -24.99 23.77
C GLY A 251 9.54 -23.72 24.63
N GLY A 252 8.84 -23.74 25.77
CA GLY A 252 8.73 -22.60 26.68
C GLY A 252 7.91 -21.42 26.12
N SER A 253 6.95 -21.68 25.22
CA SER A 253 6.08 -20.63 24.69
C SER A 253 5.25 -19.97 25.80
N SER A 254 5.25 -18.64 25.88
CA SER A 254 4.49 -17.89 26.88
C SER A 254 2.98 -18.18 26.80
N SER A 255 2.34 -18.48 27.92
CA SER A 255 0.89 -18.75 28.01
C SER A 255 -0.01 -17.57 27.65
N SER A 256 0.52 -16.35 27.49
CA SER A 256 -0.22 -15.14 27.10
C SER A 256 -0.20 -14.83 25.60
N SER A 257 0.43 -15.66 24.76
CA SER A 257 0.56 -15.38 23.32
C SER A 257 -0.69 -15.79 22.51
N PRO A 258 -1.06 -15.03 21.46
CA PRO A 258 -2.16 -15.37 20.53
C PRO A 258 -2.02 -16.73 19.83
N ALA A 259 -3.15 -17.35 19.49
CA ALA A 259 -3.20 -18.63 18.77
C ALA A 259 -2.38 -18.61 17.47
N SER A 260 -2.46 -17.55 16.65
CA SER A 260 -1.66 -17.42 15.42
C SER A 260 -0.19 -17.09 15.65
N ALA A 261 0.21 -16.64 16.84
CA ALA A 261 1.63 -16.51 17.20
C ALA A 261 2.25 -17.87 17.56
N VAL A 262 1.51 -18.68 18.31
CA VAL A 262 1.96 -20.00 18.78
C VAL A 262 1.88 -21.05 17.66
N PHE A 263 0.78 -21.10 16.91
CA PHE A 263 0.50 -22.15 15.92
C PHE A 263 0.41 -21.60 14.48
N GLN A 264 1.50 -20.99 14.00
CA GLN A 264 1.56 -20.25 12.72
C GLN A 264 1.11 -21.02 11.45
N LEU A 265 1.10 -22.36 11.49
CA LEU A 265 0.72 -23.24 10.38
C LEU A 265 -0.54 -24.09 10.68
N TYR A 266 -1.30 -23.71 11.71
CA TYR A 266 -2.57 -24.31 12.11
C TYR A 266 -3.64 -23.20 12.12
N ALA A 267 -4.19 -22.89 10.94
CA ALA A 267 -5.25 -21.90 10.80
C ALA A 267 -6.62 -22.56 10.95
N VAL A 268 -7.48 -21.97 11.79
CA VAL A 268 -8.93 -22.23 11.78
C VAL A 268 -9.63 -20.92 11.47
N ARG A 269 -10.50 -20.91 10.46
CA ARG A 269 -11.21 -19.70 10.01
C ARG A 269 -12.70 -19.97 9.85
N LEU A 270 -13.50 -18.94 10.11
CA LEU A 270 -14.95 -18.93 10.01
C LEU A 270 -15.38 -17.80 9.07
N ALA A 271 -16.41 -18.04 8.28
CA ALA A 271 -17.12 -17.03 7.50
C ALA A 271 -18.63 -17.33 7.48
N PHE A 272 -19.47 -16.31 7.55
CA PHE A 272 -20.92 -16.46 7.36
C PHE A 272 -21.26 -16.56 5.88
N SER A 273 -22.27 -17.37 5.52
CA SER A 273 -22.84 -17.32 4.18
C SER A 273 -23.49 -15.95 3.94
N PRO A 274 -23.16 -15.23 2.86
CA PRO A 274 -23.82 -13.97 2.50
C PRO A 274 -25.20 -14.20 1.85
N LEU A 275 -25.50 -15.45 1.45
CA LEU A 275 -26.76 -15.83 0.81
C LEU A 275 -27.74 -16.52 1.78
N TRP A 276 -27.22 -17.35 2.70
CA TRP A 276 -28.04 -18.21 3.56
C TRP A 276 -27.96 -17.81 5.04
N LYS A 277 -29.07 -17.33 5.59
CA LYS A 277 -29.19 -16.99 7.01
C LYS A 277 -28.87 -18.19 7.91
N ASN A 278 -28.13 -17.94 8.99
CA ASN A 278 -27.68 -18.92 9.98
C ASN A 278 -26.66 -19.97 9.47
N VAL A 279 -26.25 -19.94 8.20
CA VAL A 279 -25.24 -20.89 7.68
C VAL A 279 -23.85 -20.27 7.79
N ILE A 280 -22.90 -21.03 8.34
CA ILE A 280 -21.49 -20.67 8.41
C ILE A 280 -20.61 -21.72 7.71
N TYR A 281 -19.50 -21.25 7.17
CA TYR A 281 -18.39 -22.04 6.65
C TYR A 281 -17.24 -21.97 7.63
N VAL A 282 -16.66 -23.12 7.98
CA VAL A 282 -15.52 -23.24 8.88
C VAL A 282 -14.46 -24.12 8.22
N THR A 283 -13.23 -23.64 8.13
CA THR A 283 -12.08 -24.45 7.69
C THR A 283 -11.18 -24.75 8.88
N PHE A 284 -11.00 -26.03 9.19
CA PHE A 284 -9.88 -26.55 9.96
C PHE A 284 -8.72 -26.87 8.99
N PRO A 285 -7.47 -27.07 9.44
CA PRO A 285 -6.31 -27.12 8.53
C PRO A 285 -6.39 -28.14 7.37
N ARG A 286 -7.19 -29.21 7.51
CA ARG A 286 -7.43 -30.21 6.45
C ARG A 286 -8.91 -30.56 6.26
N GLU A 287 -9.85 -29.76 6.75
CA GLU A 287 -11.29 -30.07 6.72
C GLU A 287 -12.12 -28.81 6.47
N LEU A 288 -13.05 -28.87 5.51
CA LEU A 288 -14.06 -27.83 5.28
C LEU A 288 -15.40 -28.32 5.85
N VAL A 289 -16.00 -27.50 6.73
CA VAL A 289 -17.25 -27.79 7.43
C VAL A 289 -18.28 -26.69 7.12
N VAL A 290 -19.52 -27.11 6.85
CA VAL A 290 -20.69 -26.22 6.74
C VAL A 290 -21.61 -26.52 7.91
N PHE A 291 -21.94 -25.50 8.70
CA PHE A 291 -22.69 -25.64 9.94
C PHE A 291 -23.90 -24.70 9.96
N ASP A 292 -25.02 -25.18 10.48
CA ASP A 292 -26.26 -24.41 10.65
C ASP A 292 -26.42 -23.98 12.11
N LEU A 293 -26.36 -22.67 12.38
CA LEU A 293 -26.47 -22.08 13.71
C LEU A 293 -27.88 -22.18 14.32
N LYS A 294 -28.92 -22.40 13.49
CA LYS A 294 -30.31 -22.50 13.93
C LYS A 294 -30.65 -23.94 14.34
N TYR A 295 -30.17 -24.93 13.59
CA TYR A 295 -30.36 -26.35 13.87
C TYR A 295 -29.22 -26.99 14.67
N GLU A 296 -28.13 -26.26 14.90
CA GLU A 296 -26.95 -26.67 15.68
C GLU A 296 -26.26 -27.93 15.13
N THR A 297 -26.30 -28.09 13.80
CA THR A 297 -25.85 -29.29 13.10
C THR A 297 -24.87 -28.98 11.97
N THR A 298 -23.92 -29.89 11.79
CA THR A 298 -23.07 -29.93 10.59
C THR A 298 -23.91 -30.40 9.40
N LEU A 299 -24.07 -29.56 8.39
CA LEU A 299 -24.74 -29.89 7.13
C LEU A 299 -23.81 -30.66 6.18
N PHE A 300 -22.52 -30.35 6.22
CA PHE A 300 -21.50 -30.96 5.38
C PHE A 300 -20.13 -30.90 6.06
N SER A 301 -19.32 -31.94 5.87
CA SER A 301 -17.88 -31.96 6.17
C SER A 301 -17.17 -32.70 5.05
N ALA A 302 -16.01 -32.18 4.63
CA ALA A 302 -15.10 -32.88 3.73
C ALA A 302 -13.64 -32.64 4.11
N ALA A 303 -12.88 -33.73 4.20
CA ALA A 303 -11.43 -33.68 4.32
C ALA A 303 -10.78 -33.31 2.98
N LEU A 304 -9.69 -32.55 3.06
CA LEU A 304 -8.93 -32.09 1.90
C LEU A 304 -8.15 -33.25 1.24
N PRO A 305 -8.09 -33.34 -0.10
CA PRO A 305 -7.36 -34.39 -0.80
C PRO A 305 -5.87 -34.48 -0.44
N ARG A 306 -5.30 -35.68 -0.59
CA ARG A 306 -3.86 -35.92 -0.38
C ARG A 306 -3.04 -35.09 -1.38
N GLY A 307 -1.95 -34.48 -0.90
CA GLY A 307 -1.07 -33.62 -1.69
C GLY A 307 -1.42 -32.13 -1.66
N CYS A 308 -2.65 -31.75 -1.28
CA CYS A 308 -3.02 -30.35 -1.09
C CYS A 308 -2.42 -29.79 0.22
N ALA A 309 -1.99 -28.53 0.19
CA ALA A 309 -1.53 -27.79 1.36
C ALA A 309 -2.72 -27.41 2.27
N LYS A 310 -2.43 -27.17 3.55
CA LYS A 310 -3.47 -26.81 4.55
C LYS A 310 -4.21 -25.53 4.17
N PHE A 311 -5.46 -25.42 4.59
CA PHE A 311 -6.24 -24.19 4.46
C PHE A 311 -5.62 -23.03 5.28
N LEU A 312 -5.76 -21.82 4.75
CA LEU A 312 -5.35 -20.54 5.33
C LEU A 312 -6.57 -19.68 5.66
N ASP A 313 -7.55 -19.62 4.75
CA ASP A 313 -8.79 -18.85 4.93
C ASP A 313 -9.97 -19.37 4.10
N VAL A 314 -11.18 -18.96 4.45
CA VAL A 314 -12.44 -19.34 3.81
C VAL A 314 -13.27 -18.11 3.44
N LEU A 315 -13.63 -18.01 2.16
CA LEU A 315 -14.19 -16.80 1.55
C LEU A 315 -15.42 -17.18 0.70
N PRO A 316 -16.66 -17.05 1.21
CA PRO A 316 -17.86 -17.30 0.44
C PRO A 316 -18.12 -16.17 -0.58
N ASP A 317 -18.59 -16.54 -1.78
CA ASP A 317 -18.94 -15.57 -2.82
C ASP A 317 -20.20 -14.77 -2.43
N PRO A 318 -20.21 -13.43 -2.59
CA PRO A 318 -21.36 -12.59 -2.22
C PRO A 318 -22.60 -12.79 -3.11
N ASN A 319 -22.45 -13.35 -4.31
CA ASN A 319 -23.50 -13.44 -5.33
C ASN A 319 -23.84 -14.88 -5.74
N GLN A 320 -22.91 -15.82 -5.60
CA GLN A 320 -23.03 -17.21 -6.08
C GLN A 320 -22.97 -18.24 -4.94
N GLU A 321 -23.49 -19.45 -5.14
CA GLU A 321 -23.33 -20.57 -4.20
C GLU A 321 -21.93 -21.22 -4.28
N LEU A 322 -20.90 -20.37 -4.20
CA LEU A 322 -19.49 -20.73 -4.28
C LEU A 322 -18.75 -20.34 -3.00
N VAL A 323 -17.77 -21.14 -2.64
CA VAL A 323 -16.88 -20.92 -1.50
C VAL A 323 -15.45 -21.10 -1.97
N TYR A 324 -14.63 -20.09 -1.77
CA TYR A 324 -13.22 -20.11 -2.13
C TYR A 324 -12.39 -20.34 -0.87
N CYS A 325 -11.53 -21.36 -0.87
CA CYS A 325 -10.67 -21.68 0.26
C CYS A 325 -9.21 -21.44 -0.13
N ALA A 326 -8.55 -20.48 0.53
CA ALA A 326 -7.15 -20.17 0.31
C ALA A 326 -6.25 -21.18 1.03
N HIS A 327 -5.08 -21.48 0.47
CA HIS A 327 -4.13 -22.47 1.00
C HIS A 327 -2.77 -21.85 1.36
N LEU A 328 -2.05 -22.49 2.29
CA LEU A 328 -0.72 -22.04 2.73
C LEU A 328 0.36 -22.06 1.63
N ASP A 329 0.17 -22.82 0.55
CA ASP A 329 1.05 -22.85 -0.63
C ASP A 329 0.70 -21.79 -1.68
N GLY A 330 -0.26 -20.90 -1.39
CA GLY A 330 -0.68 -19.84 -2.30
C GLY A 330 -1.67 -20.26 -3.38
N LYS A 331 -2.32 -21.42 -3.22
CA LYS A 331 -3.42 -21.84 -4.10
C LYS A 331 -4.80 -21.50 -3.55
N LEU A 332 -5.81 -21.62 -4.41
CA LEU A 332 -7.22 -21.41 -4.12
C LEU A 332 -8.03 -22.62 -4.60
N SER A 333 -8.70 -23.34 -3.69
CA SER A 333 -9.70 -24.33 -4.11
C SER A 333 -11.09 -23.67 -4.21
N ILE A 334 -11.80 -23.98 -5.29
CA ILE A 334 -13.15 -23.46 -5.55
C ILE A 334 -14.15 -24.58 -5.24
N TRP A 335 -15.04 -24.33 -4.28
CA TRP A 335 -16.07 -25.27 -3.86
C TRP A 335 -17.45 -24.75 -4.26
N ARG A 336 -18.29 -25.64 -4.76
CA ARG A 336 -19.65 -25.33 -5.20
C ARG A 336 -20.65 -26.24 -4.51
N ARG A 337 -21.79 -25.70 -4.10
CA ARG A 337 -22.92 -26.52 -3.65
C ARG A 337 -23.55 -27.29 -4.82
N LYS A 338 -23.77 -28.59 -4.65
CA LYS A 338 -24.52 -29.39 -5.63
C LYS A 338 -26.02 -29.08 -5.52
N GLU A 339 -26.65 -28.82 -6.66
CA GLU A 339 -28.05 -28.43 -6.73
C GLU A 339 -28.97 -29.53 -6.15
N GLY A 340 -29.97 -29.13 -5.36
CA GLY A 340 -30.87 -30.05 -4.65
C GLY A 340 -30.26 -30.72 -3.40
N GLU A 341 -28.95 -30.65 -3.20
CA GLU A 341 -28.24 -31.29 -2.07
C GLU A 341 -27.66 -30.25 -1.08
N GLN A 342 -27.17 -30.72 0.06
CA GLN A 342 -26.37 -29.90 1.01
C GLN A 342 -24.86 -30.15 0.87
N ILE A 343 -24.47 -30.97 -0.10
CA ILE A 343 -23.10 -31.37 -0.38
C ILE A 343 -22.38 -30.27 -1.17
N HIS A 344 -21.12 -29.99 -0.81
CA HIS A 344 -20.24 -29.11 -1.57
C HIS A 344 -19.16 -29.95 -2.28
N ILE A 345 -18.85 -29.61 -3.53
CA ILE A 345 -17.90 -30.33 -4.38
C ILE A 345 -16.80 -29.34 -4.79
N MET A 346 -15.54 -29.76 -4.65
CA MET A 346 -14.39 -28.99 -5.14
C MET A 346 -14.33 -29.09 -6.66
N CYS A 347 -14.42 -27.95 -7.35
CA CYS A 347 -14.49 -27.86 -8.82
C CYS A 347 -13.11 -27.72 -9.47
N THR A 348 -12.28 -26.81 -8.97
CA THR A 348 -10.90 -26.58 -9.45
C THR A 348 -9.99 -26.11 -8.32
N MET A 349 -8.68 -26.08 -8.58
CA MET A 349 -7.66 -25.50 -7.71
C MET A 349 -6.70 -24.63 -8.54
N GLU A 350 -6.73 -23.32 -8.28
CA GLU A 350 -5.98 -22.30 -9.04
C GLU A 350 -4.79 -21.74 -8.23
N GLU A 351 -3.83 -21.08 -8.90
CA GLU A 351 -2.66 -20.44 -8.27
C GLU A 351 -2.93 -18.93 -8.03
N LEU A 352 -2.82 -18.44 -6.78
CA LEU A 352 -3.01 -17.03 -6.40
C LEU A 352 -1.70 -16.23 -6.24
N MET A 353 -0.59 -16.79 -6.73
CA MET A 353 0.72 -16.15 -6.82
C MET A 353 1.47 -16.71 -8.04
N PRO A 354 1.96 -15.89 -8.97
CA PRO A 354 2.72 -16.42 -10.09
C PRO A 354 4.10 -16.89 -9.62
N SER A 355 4.47 -18.12 -9.96
CA SER A 355 5.79 -18.71 -9.65
C SER A 355 6.98 -18.04 -10.38
N ILE A 356 6.70 -17.25 -11.43
CA ILE A 356 7.68 -16.60 -12.31
C ILE A 356 8.59 -15.61 -11.56
N GLY A 357 9.90 -15.85 -11.65
CA GLY A 357 10.91 -14.94 -11.09
C GLY A 357 10.92 -14.85 -9.56
N SER A 358 10.29 -15.81 -8.87
CA SER A 358 10.26 -15.90 -7.42
C SER A 358 11.67 -15.94 -6.81
N SER A 359 11.82 -15.30 -5.65
CA SER A 359 13.01 -15.44 -4.80
C SER A 359 13.15 -16.89 -4.33
N VAL A 360 14.36 -17.25 -3.86
CA VAL A 360 14.57 -18.50 -3.11
C VAL A 360 14.89 -18.12 -1.66
N PRO A 361 14.05 -18.48 -0.67
CA PRO A 361 12.80 -19.23 -0.78
C PRO A 361 11.67 -18.45 -1.47
N SER A 362 10.70 -19.19 -2.00
CA SER A 362 9.49 -18.63 -2.62
C SER A 362 8.69 -17.81 -1.61
N PRO A 363 8.08 -16.70 -2.02
CA PRO A 363 7.23 -15.89 -1.15
C PRO A 363 5.96 -16.67 -0.75
N SER A 364 5.34 -16.27 0.36
CA SER A 364 4.16 -16.93 0.90
C SER A 364 2.96 -15.99 1.04
N VAL A 365 1.76 -16.52 0.76
CA VAL A 365 0.50 -15.78 0.95
C VAL A 365 0.24 -15.58 2.44
N LEU A 366 -0.04 -14.33 2.80
CA LEU A 366 -0.42 -13.91 4.15
C LEU A 366 -1.93 -13.74 4.29
N ALA A 367 -2.60 -13.22 3.26
CA ALA A 367 -4.05 -12.95 3.28
C ALA A 367 -4.65 -13.00 1.86
N VAL A 368 -5.94 -13.35 1.79
CA VAL A 368 -6.75 -13.31 0.55
C VAL A 368 -8.09 -12.64 0.87
N LEU A 369 -8.61 -11.79 -0.02
CA LEU A 369 -9.82 -10.99 0.17
C LEU A 369 -10.69 -10.95 -1.09
N ILE A 370 -12.00 -10.71 -0.92
CA ILE A 370 -12.99 -10.64 -2.01
C ILE A 370 -13.64 -9.25 -2.04
N SER A 371 -13.74 -8.62 -3.22
CA SER A 371 -14.42 -7.34 -3.38
C SER A 371 -15.94 -7.48 -3.51
N GLN A 372 -16.67 -6.97 -2.53
CA GLN A 372 -18.14 -6.89 -2.55
C GLN A 372 -18.68 -5.68 -3.36
N SER A 373 -17.80 -4.71 -3.67
CA SER A 373 -18.19 -3.46 -4.34
C SER A 373 -18.65 -3.69 -5.79
N GLU A 374 -17.91 -4.49 -6.55
CA GLU A 374 -18.25 -4.86 -7.93
C GLU A 374 -19.48 -5.77 -7.97
N SER A 375 -19.58 -6.72 -7.04
CA SER A 375 -20.68 -7.70 -6.99
C SER A 375 -22.03 -7.02 -6.76
N THR A 376 -22.08 -5.98 -5.91
CA THR A 376 -23.27 -5.16 -5.65
C THR A 376 -23.69 -4.36 -6.90
N LEU A 377 -22.72 -3.73 -7.59
CA LEU A 377 -22.98 -2.93 -8.79
C LEU A 377 -23.44 -3.80 -9.98
N GLN A 378 -22.84 -4.98 -10.16
CA GLN A 378 -23.27 -5.96 -11.16
C GLN A 378 -24.71 -6.43 -10.90
N ASN A 379 -25.10 -6.68 -9.63
CA ASN A 379 -26.46 -7.09 -9.28
C ASN A 379 -27.51 -6.02 -9.62
N ILE A 380 -27.20 -4.73 -9.38
CA ILE A 380 -28.07 -3.63 -9.81
C ILE A 380 -28.25 -3.67 -11.33
N SER A 381 -27.16 -3.80 -12.09
CA SER A 381 -27.23 -3.87 -13.55
C SER A 381 -28.05 -5.06 -14.05
N LYS A 382 -27.82 -6.27 -13.50
CA LYS A 382 -28.56 -7.50 -13.88
C LYS A 382 -30.07 -7.38 -13.63
N LEU A 383 -30.48 -6.72 -12.55
CA LEU A 383 -31.91 -6.52 -12.24
C LEU A 383 -32.64 -5.57 -13.20
N TYR A 384 -31.93 -4.60 -13.80
CA TYR A 384 -32.52 -3.60 -14.71
C TYR A 384 -32.27 -3.87 -16.20
N SER A 385 -31.34 -4.77 -16.55
CA SER A 385 -31.21 -5.33 -17.91
C SER A 385 -32.26 -6.41 -18.17
N GLY A 386 -32.47 -7.35 -17.23
CA GLY A 386 -33.45 -8.45 -17.37
C GLY A 386 -34.93 -8.02 -17.43
N LEU A 387 -35.24 -6.74 -17.21
CA LEU A 387 -36.59 -6.18 -17.43
C LEU A 387 -36.83 -5.76 -18.90
N SER A 388 -35.82 -5.83 -19.77
CA SER A 388 -35.85 -5.29 -21.13
C SER A 388 -36.33 -6.28 -22.21
N ASN A 389 -37.24 -7.19 -21.88
CA ASN A 389 -37.90 -8.07 -22.86
C ASN A 389 -39.25 -7.47 -23.32
N GLY A 390 -39.21 -6.19 -23.71
CA GLY A 390 -40.27 -5.51 -24.46
C GLY A 390 -39.59 -4.82 -25.64
N ALA A 391 -40.04 -5.10 -26.86
CA ALA A 391 -39.35 -4.71 -28.08
C ALA A 391 -39.08 -3.20 -28.16
N SER A 392 -37.81 -2.85 -28.38
CA SER A 392 -37.33 -1.53 -28.78
C SER A 392 -36.33 -1.74 -29.92
N ASP A 393 -36.42 -0.92 -30.97
CA ASP A 393 -35.68 -1.07 -32.23
C ASP A 393 -34.20 -1.41 -32.07
N GLU A 394 -33.71 -2.31 -32.93
CA GLU A 394 -32.28 -2.48 -33.18
C GLU A 394 -31.78 -1.26 -33.98
N ASP A 395 -31.22 -0.29 -33.25
CA ASP A 395 -30.60 0.90 -33.82
C ASP A 395 -29.19 0.51 -34.33
N PHE A 396 -29.08 0.24 -35.64
CA PHE A 396 -27.92 -0.39 -36.30
C PHE A 396 -26.60 0.42 -36.28
N ASP A 397 -26.57 1.60 -35.65
CA ASP A 397 -25.42 2.52 -35.59
C ASP A 397 -24.68 2.49 -34.22
N ASN A 398 -24.80 1.42 -33.44
CA ASN A 398 -24.07 1.26 -32.17
C ASN A 398 -22.71 0.55 -32.39
N PRO A 399 -21.54 1.23 -32.33
CA PRO A 399 -20.23 0.63 -32.58
C PRO A 399 -19.71 -0.24 -31.42
N PHE A 400 -20.60 -0.69 -30.52
CA PHE A 400 -20.26 -1.43 -29.31
C PHE A 400 -20.64 -2.92 -29.35
N ASP A 401 -21.21 -3.42 -30.44
CA ASP A 401 -21.57 -4.85 -30.63
C ASP A 401 -20.36 -5.77 -30.96
N PHE A 402 -19.14 -5.33 -30.63
CA PHE A 402 -17.92 -6.13 -30.74
C PHE A 402 -17.28 -6.39 -29.36
N CYS A 403 -17.93 -7.26 -28.58
CA CYS A 403 -17.27 -8.15 -27.59
C CYS A 403 -18.24 -9.25 -27.16
N ASP A 404 -17.74 -10.50 -27.05
CA ASP A 404 -18.51 -11.69 -26.65
C ASP A 404 -18.90 -11.72 -25.15
N ASP A 405 -19.68 -10.74 -24.67
CA ASP A 405 -20.18 -10.70 -23.28
C ASP A 405 -21.32 -11.72 -23.02
N THR A 406 -21.77 -12.45 -24.03
CA THR A 406 -22.92 -13.39 -23.97
C THR A 406 -22.62 -14.71 -23.24
N LEU A 407 -21.36 -15.00 -22.88
CA LEU A 407 -20.94 -16.27 -22.25
C LEU A 407 -20.47 -16.13 -20.78
N LEU A 408 -20.43 -14.91 -20.23
CA LEU A 408 -19.93 -14.63 -18.87
C LEU A 408 -21.03 -14.79 -17.81
N VAL A 409 -20.96 -15.86 -17.02
CA VAL A 409 -21.96 -16.15 -15.97
C VAL A 409 -21.80 -15.18 -14.79
N PHE A 410 -20.57 -15.00 -14.29
CA PHE A 410 -20.21 -13.99 -13.27
C PHE A 410 -18.71 -13.64 -13.27
N LYS A 411 -18.38 -12.54 -12.60
CA LYS A 411 -17.02 -11.96 -12.48
C LYS A 411 -16.77 -11.54 -11.02
N THR A 412 -15.86 -12.20 -10.32
CA THR A 412 -15.51 -11.93 -8.91
C THR A 412 -14.05 -11.47 -8.80
N ARG A 413 -13.80 -10.29 -8.21
CA ARG A 413 -12.44 -9.78 -7.97
C ARG A 413 -11.91 -10.26 -6.61
N LEU A 414 -10.75 -10.91 -6.65
CA LEU A 414 -9.97 -11.36 -5.50
C LEU A 414 -8.70 -10.52 -5.35
N MET A 415 -8.14 -10.46 -4.15
CA MET A 415 -6.82 -9.89 -3.88
C MET A 415 -6.00 -10.82 -2.99
N SER A 416 -4.71 -10.97 -3.25
CA SER A 416 -3.77 -11.71 -2.39
C SER A 416 -2.59 -10.84 -1.96
N ILE A 417 -2.19 -10.96 -0.69
CA ILE A 417 -1.06 -10.25 -0.08
C ILE A 417 0.05 -11.26 0.22
N SER A 418 1.29 -10.97 -0.20
CA SER A 418 2.47 -11.81 0.07
C SER A 418 3.55 -11.13 0.90
N ASP A 419 4.38 -11.93 1.57
CA ASP A 419 5.46 -11.49 2.45
C ASP A 419 6.67 -10.84 1.74
N ASP A 420 6.75 -10.91 0.42
CA ASP A 420 7.70 -10.16 -0.42
C ASP A 420 7.20 -8.76 -0.82
N GLY A 421 6.24 -8.22 -0.07
CA GLY A 421 5.75 -6.84 -0.27
C GLY A 421 4.85 -6.65 -1.48
N LYS A 422 4.33 -7.72 -2.09
CA LYS A 422 3.43 -7.62 -3.25
C LYS A 422 1.97 -7.80 -2.88
N LEU A 423 1.13 -7.02 -3.54
CA LEU A 423 -0.33 -7.17 -3.58
C LEU A 423 -0.72 -7.51 -5.02
N TRP A 424 -1.49 -8.57 -5.19
CA TRP A 424 -1.97 -9.05 -6.48
C TRP A 424 -3.49 -8.88 -6.56
N SER A 425 -4.01 -8.43 -7.70
CA SER A 425 -5.45 -8.40 -7.98
C SER A 425 -5.79 -9.37 -9.09
N TRP A 426 -6.72 -10.27 -8.77
CA TRP A 426 -7.16 -11.34 -9.64
C TRP A 426 -8.62 -11.13 -10.00
N ILE A 427 -8.99 -11.47 -11.23
CA ILE A 427 -10.39 -11.59 -11.63
C ILE A 427 -10.64 -13.05 -11.95
N LEU A 428 -11.57 -13.63 -11.20
CA LEU A 428 -12.14 -14.95 -11.47
C LEU A 428 -13.37 -14.76 -12.35
N THR A 429 -13.36 -15.39 -13.52
CA THR A 429 -14.54 -15.51 -14.40
C THR A 429 -15.03 -16.95 -14.42
N ALA A 430 -16.34 -17.08 -14.59
CA ALA A 430 -17.00 -18.33 -14.92
C ALA A 430 -17.61 -18.21 -16.32
N GLU A 431 -17.08 -18.98 -17.26
CA GLU A 431 -17.52 -19.05 -18.64
C GLU A 431 -18.42 -20.29 -18.80
N GLY A 432 -19.59 -20.14 -19.42
CA GLY A 432 -20.45 -21.27 -19.76
C GLY A 432 -20.06 -21.85 -21.12
N THR A 433 -20.13 -23.17 -21.29
CA THR A 433 -19.95 -23.77 -22.62
C THR A 433 -21.11 -23.38 -23.54
N GLY A 434 -20.87 -22.41 -24.43
CA GLY A 434 -21.79 -22.12 -25.52
C GLY A 434 -21.82 -23.27 -26.52
N ASP A 435 -22.99 -23.86 -26.74
CA ASP A 435 -23.18 -24.85 -27.80
C ASP A 435 -22.78 -24.26 -29.15
N MET A 436 -21.95 -25.00 -29.90
CA MET A 436 -21.53 -24.65 -31.25
C MET A 436 -22.68 -24.84 -32.25
N GLN A 437 -23.64 -23.92 -32.25
CA GLN A 437 -24.76 -23.89 -33.19
C GLN A 437 -24.72 -22.65 -34.09
N LYS A 438 -23.59 -22.45 -34.79
CA LYS A 438 -23.45 -21.47 -35.88
C LYS A 438 -23.20 -22.08 -37.28
N ASP A 439 -23.15 -23.41 -37.39
CA ASP A 439 -22.76 -24.13 -38.63
C ASP A 439 -23.92 -24.89 -39.32
N LEU A 440 -25.17 -24.42 -39.23
CA LEU A 440 -26.27 -25.01 -40.02
C LEU A 440 -27.34 -24.05 -40.56
N ILE A 441 -27.03 -22.75 -40.71
CA ILE A 441 -27.85 -21.82 -41.51
C ILE A 441 -26.93 -20.88 -42.31
N ASN A 442 -26.22 -21.43 -43.31
CA ASN A 442 -25.76 -20.72 -44.51
C ASN A 442 -25.00 -21.66 -45.47
N SER A 443 -25.71 -22.54 -46.18
CA SER A 443 -25.19 -23.19 -47.39
C SER A 443 -26.21 -23.05 -48.53
N GLY A 444 -26.00 -22.03 -49.37
CA GLY A 444 -26.90 -21.73 -50.48
C GLY A 444 -26.32 -20.71 -51.47
N LYS A 445 -25.70 -21.22 -52.56
CA LYS A 445 -25.04 -20.55 -53.72
C LYS A 445 -23.51 -20.36 -53.53
N ILE A 446 -22.63 -21.15 -54.17
CA ILE A 446 -22.20 -21.13 -55.59
C ILE A 446 -21.58 -19.75 -55.96
N ALA A 447 -20.34 -19.59 -56.46
CA ALA A 447 -19.44 -20.50 -57.22
C ALA A 447 -17.93 -20.28 -56.97
N ASP A 448 -17.14 -21.32 -57.32
CA ASP A 448 -15.81 -21.40 -57.94
C ASP A 448 -14.84 -20.18 -57.95
N VAL A 449 -13.58 -20.44 -57.54
CA VAL A 449 -12.38 -20.53 -58.42
C VAL A 449 -11.21 -21.18 -57.62
N SER A 450 -10.26 -21.78 -58.33
CA SER A 450 -9.29 -22.80 -57.86
C SER A 450 -7.84 -22.30 -57.66
N GLU A 451 -6.96 -23.26 -57.31
CA GLU A 451 -5.48 -23.24 -57.31
C GLU A 451 -4.80 -22.62 -56.06
N GLU A 452 -4.22 -23.44 -55.17
CA GLU A 452 -2.85 -24.01 -55.19
C GLU A 452 -1.77 -23.04 -54.67
N SER A 453 -0.68 -23.45 -54.01
CA SER A 453 -0.35 -24.67 -53.23
C SER A 453 0.97 -24.39 -52.45
N THR A 454 1.52 -25.38 -51.73
CA THR A 454 2.86 -25.38 -51.08
C THR A 454 3.05 -24.57 -49.76
N ASN A 455 3.82 -25.03 -48.77
CA ASN A 455 4.17 -26.40 -48.35
C ASN A 455 4.81 -26.41 -46.94
N THR A 456 4.53 -27.45 -46.14
CA THR A 456 5.46 -28.12 -45.18
C THR A 456 6.04 -27.32 -43.97
N ASN A 457 6.29 -27.89 -42.78
CA ASN A 457 6.19 -29.27 -42.31
C ASN A 457 6.27 -29.40 -40.76
N ILE A 458 5.64 -30.46 -40.19
CA ILE A 458 6.16 -31.36 -39.11
C ILE A 458 6.42 -30.75 -37.70
N THR A 459 6.04 -31.33 -36.55
CA THR A 459 5.18 -32.49 -36.13
C THR A 459 4.95 -32.39 -34.62
N VAL A 460 3.80 -32.84 -34.12
CA VAL A 460 3.71 -33.50 -32.79
C VAL A 460 2.85 -34.76 -32.93
N SER A 461 3.33 -35.86 -32.35
CA SER A 461 2.75 -37.21 -32.50
C SER A 461 1.53 -37.47 -31.63
N SER A 462 0.53 -38.11 -32.21
CA SER A 462 -0.64 -38.70 -31.56
C SER A 462 -0.31 -39.93 -30.69
N TYR A 463 -1.13 -40.19 -29.67
CA TYR A 463 -1.58 -41.55 -29.35
C TYR A 463 -3.08 -41.56 -29.01
N SER A 464 -3.77 -42.63 -29.37
CA SER A 464 -5.24 -42.71 -29.46
C SER A 464 -5.83 -43.96 -28.77
N GLY A 465 -7.12 -43.88 -28.43
CA GLY A 465 -8.00 -44.98 -28.02
C GLY A 465 -9.27 -44.42 -27.38
N LEU A 466 -10.46 -44.42 -28.02
CA LEU A 466 -11.36 -45.56 -28.33
C LEU A 466 -11.84 -46.27 -27.04
N THR A 467 -13.13 -46.51 -26.73
CA THR A 467 -14.46 -46.44 -27.41
C THR A 467 -15.54 -46.15 -26.35
N ALA A 468 -16.57 -45.31 -26.54
CA ALA A 468 -17.79 -45.42 -27.37
C ALA A 468 -18.96 -46.28 -26.80
N GLU A 469 -20.18 -45.73 -26.96
CA GLU A 469 -21.54 -46.31 -26.86
C GLU A 469 -22.24 -46.55 -25.50
N GLY A 470 -23.53 -46.16 -25.45
CA GLY A 470 -24.40 -46.28 -24.27
C GLY A 470 -25.71 -45.47 -24.31
N SER A 471 -26.28 -45.19 -25.50
CA SER A 471 -27.49 -44.36 -25.64
C SER A 471 -28.78 -45.10 -25.21
N LYS A 472 -29.63 -44.46 -24.39
CA LYS A 472 -31.05 -44.83 -24.25
C LYS A 472 -32.00 -43.64 -24.15
N GLN A 473 -33.04 -43.76 -24.96
CA GLN A 473 -34.10 -42.80 -25.28
C GLN A 473 -34.92 -42.24 -24.11
N LEU A 474 -35.46 -41.05 -24.39
CA LEU A 474 -36.46 -40.30 -23.64
C LEU A 474 -37.85 -40.98 -23.64
N HIS A 475 -38.64 -40.76 -22.59
CA HIS A 475 -40.11 -40.84 -22.67
C HIS A 475 -40.74 -39.61 -22.01
N ASN A 476 -41.39 -38.76 -22.81
CA ASN A 476 -42.14 -37.60 -22.33
C ASN A 476 -43.52 -38.02 -21.79
N ILE A 477 -43.93 -37.42 -20.68
CA ILE A 477 -45.34 -37.28 -20.29
C ILE A 477 -45.58 -35.83 -19.90
N ASN A 478 -46.46 -35.14 -20.65
CA ASN A 478 -46.82 -33.75 -20.39
C ASN A 478 -47.73 -33.64 -19.16
N GLY A 479 -47.40 -32.72 -18.25
CA GLY A 479 -48.21 -32.36 -17.08
C GLY A 479 -48.13 -30.87 -16.78
N SER A 480 -48.97 -30.08 -17.44
CA SER A 480 -48.99 -28.61 -17.31
C SER A 480 -49.31 -28.15 -15.87
N ARG A 481 -48.37 -27.45 -15.24
CA ARG A 481 -48.64 -26.49 -14.15
C ARG A 481 -47.77 -25.25 -14.32
N ILE A 482 -48.42 -24.09 -14.18
CA ILE A 482 -47.81 -22.76 -14.34
C ILE A 482 -46.86 -22.50 -13.19
N GLN A 483 -45.58 -22.30 -13.49
CA GLN A 483 -44.54 -21.97 -12.51
C GLN A 483 -43.69 -20.82 -13.10
N LEU A 484 -43.47 -19.76 -12.31
CA LEU A 484 -42.67 -18.62 -12.76
C LEU A 484 -41.22 -19.07 -13.00
N SER A 485 -40.71 -18.82 -14.20
CA SER A 485 -39.37 -19.20 -14.62
C SER A 485 -38.30 -18.28 -14.03
N ASN A 486 -37.66 -18.72 -12.94
CA ASN A 486 -36.26 -18.36 -12.73
C ASN A 486 -35.41 -19.18 -13.71
N SER A 487 -34.62 -18.50 -14.54
CA SER A 487 -33.77 -19.15 -15.55
C SER A 487 -32.51 -19.74 -14.91
N THR A 488 -32.63 -20.89 -14.25
CA THR A 488 -31.48 -21.69 -13.83
C THR A 488 -30.94 -22.43 -15.05
N PHE A 489 -29.84 -21.95 -15.62
CA PHE A 489 -29.09 -22.71 -16.63
C PHE A 489 -28.55 -24.00 -16.01
N GLY A 490 -28.54 -25.09 -16.79
CA GLY A 490 -27.98 -26.38 -16.37
C GLY A 490 -26.48 -26.27 -16.13
N LEU A 491 -26.10 -25.96 -14.89
CA LEU A 491 -24.77 -25.50 -14.50
C LEU A 491 -23.75 -26.66 -14.41
N ALA A 492 -23.79 -27.66 -15.29
CA ALA A 492 -22.86 -28.79 -15.27
C ALA A 492 -21.48 -28.40 -15.82
N ASP A 493 -21.47 -27.67 -16.94
CA ASP A 493 -20.29 -27.35 -17.73
C ASP A 493 -19.91 -25.85 -17.61
N VAL A 494 -19.45 -25.48 -16.42
CA VAL A 494 -18.90 -24.13 -16.15
C VAL A 494 -17.40 -24.23 -15.92
N THR A 495 -16.63 -23.57 -16.79
CA THR A 495 -15.18 -23.47 -16.65
C THR A 495 -14.84 -22.23 -15.83
N PHE A 496 -14.02 -22.42 -14.80
CA PHE A 496 -13.47 -21.33 -14.00
C PHE A 496 -12.13 -20.90 -14.59
N LYS A 497 -11.89 -19.60 -14.64
CA LYS A 497 -10.64 -19.03 -15.14
C LYS A 497 -10.23 -17.88 -14.26
N ILE A 498 -9.04 -17.98 -13.68
CA ILE A 498 -8.44 -16.88 -12.93
C ILE A 498 -7.48 -16.10 -13.82
N SER A 499 -7.51 -14.77 -13.70
CA SER A 499 -6.66 -13.87 -14.47
C SER A 499 -5.98 -12.87 -13.54
N LEU A 500 -4.67 -12.66 -13.71
CA LEU A 500 -3.94 -11.59 -13.02
C LEU A 500 -4.21 -10.27 -13.76
N VAL A 501 -4.77 -9.28 -13.05
CA VAL A 501 -5.22 -8.01 -13.64
C VAL A 501 -4.39 -6.82 -13.16
N GLY A 502 -3.73 -6.94 -12.01
CA GLY A 502 -2.78 -5.94 -11.56
C GLY A 502 -1.92 -6.42 -10.39
N GLN A 503 -0.80 -5.72 -10.22
CA GLN A 503 0.17 -5.96 -9.15
C GLN A 503 0.63 -4.61 -8.60
N LEU A 504 0.63 -4.45 -7.29
CA LEU A 504 1.32 -3.36 -6.59
C LEU A 504 2.49 -3.94 -5.82
N GLN A 505 3.64 -3.25 -5.86
CA GLN A 505 4.83 -3.62 -5.12
C GLN A 505 5.18 -2.53 -4.09
N LEU A 506 5.38 -2.99 -2.85
CA LEU A 506 5.95 -2.25 -1.73
C LEU A 506 7.42 -2.69 -1.52
N LEU A 507 8.02 -2.37 -0.38
CA LEU A 507 9.38 -2.80 -0.07
C LEU A 507 9.44 -4.32 0.06
N SER A 508 10.37 -4.95 -0.66
CA SER A 508 10.38 -6.41 -0.87
C SER A 508 10.93 -7.23 0.29
N SER A 509 11.66 -6.59 1.20
CA SER A 509 12.27 -7.18 2.39
C SER A 509 12.71 -6.06 3.33
N THR A 510 13.19 -6.41 4.53
CA THR A 510 13.72 -5.45 5.50
C THR A 510 14.90 -4.65 4.89
N VAL A 511 14.88 -3.33 5.06
CA VAL A 511 15.86 -2.42 4.43
C VAL A 511 17.16 -2.43 5.24
N THR A 512 18.29 -2.65 4.56
CA THR A 512 19.62 -2.70 5.19
C THR A 512 20.56 -1.60 4.72
N MET A 513 20.34 -1.05 3.51
CA MET A 513 21.17 -0.01 2.92
C MET A 513 20.32 1.01 2.18
N LEU A 514 20.68 2.29 2.29
CA LEU A 514 20.10 3.40 1.51
C LEU A 514 21.20 4.04 0.63
N ALA A 515 20.83 4.39 -0.59
CA ALA A 515 21.70 5.09 -1.53
C ALA A 515 20.89 6.06 -2.42
N VAL A 516 21.31 7.33 -2.44
CA VAL A 516 20.73 8.38 -3.29
C VAL A 516 21.69 8.70 -4.45
N PRO A 517 21.22 8.94 -5.69
CA PRO A 517 22.08 9.32 -6.81
C PRO A 517 22.69 10.69 -6.57
N SER A 518 24.00 10.81 -6.72
CA SER A 518 24.70 12.10 -6.68
C SER A 518 24.79 12.65 -8.10
N PRO A 519 24.11 13.76 -8.43
CA PRO A 519 24.22 14.38 -9.75
C PRO A 519 25.64 14.93 -9.93
N SER A 520 26.37 14.40 -10.91
CA SER A 520 27.72 14.85 -11.20
C SER A 520 27.69 16.13 -12.04
N LEU A 521 28.21 17.22 -11.48
CA LEU A 521 28.52 18.43 -12.24
C LEU A 521 29.64 18.19 -13.30
N THR A 522 30.37 17.09 -13.18
CA THR A 522 31.52 16.69 -14.04
C THR A 522 31.21 15.56 -15.04
N ALA A 523 29.97 15.06 -15.12
CA ALA A 523 29.60 13.94 -16.00
C ALA A 523 29.04 14.40 -17.36
N THR A 524 29.90 14.95 -18.21
CA THR A 524 29.57 15.35 -19.60
C THR A 524 29.37 14.17 -20.58
N LEU A 525 29.84 12.96 -20.23
CA LEU A 525 30.00 11.82 -21.16
C LEU A 525 28.74 10.94 -21.35
N ALA A 526 27.61 11.55 -21.71
CA ALA A 526 26.44 10.78 -22.17
C ALA A 526 25.60 11.45 -23.29
N ARG A 527 25.67 12.78 -23.48
CA ARG A 527 24.84 13.50 -24.47
C ARG A 527 25.54 14.69 -25.17
N GLY A 528 26.87 14.67 -25.29
CA GLY A 528 27.61 15.59 -26.18
C GLY A 528 27.34 17.08 -25.93
N GLY A 529 27.21 17.50 -24.66
CA GLY A 529 26.91 18.88 -24.30
C GLY A 529 27.36 19.22 -22.88
N ASN A 530 27.67 20.50 -22.65
CA ASN A 530 28.30 21.02 -21.43
C ASN A 530 27.35 21.15 -20.22
N ASN A 531 26.23 20.42 -20.21
CA ASN A 531 25.22 20.52 -19.16
C ASN A 531 25.46 19.47 -18.07
N PRO A 532 25.32 19.83 -16.78
CA PRO A 532 25.51 18.89 -15.66
C PRO A 532 24.46 17.77 -15.68
N ALA A 533 24.78 16.63 -15.08
CA ALA A 533 23.85 15.50 -15.01
C ALA A 533 22.63 15.87 -14.17
N VAL A 534 21.44 15.87 -14.79
CA VAL A 534 20.16 16.21 -14.14
C VAL A 534 19.90 15.28 -12.95
N ALA A 535 19.56 15.85 -11.80
CA ALA A 535 19.14 15.09 -10.63
C ALA A 535 17.87 14.29 -10.93
N VAL A 536 17.84 13.02 -10.52
CA VAL A 536 16.74 12.09 -10.81
C VAL A 536 16.02 11.79 -9.49
N PRO A 537 14.67 11.80 -9.43
CA PRO A 537 13.91 11.52 -8.20
C PRO A 537 13.86 10.02 -7.86
N LEU A 538 15.00 9.32 -7.98
CA LEU A 538 15.12 7.90 -7.67
C LEU A 538 15.97 7.70 -6.41
N VAL A 539 15.59 6.74 -5.57
CA VAL A 539 16.40 6.26 -4.45
C VAL A 539 16.51 4.75 -4.54
N ALA A 540 17.68 4.20 -4.22
CA ALA A 540 17.90 2.76 -4.23
C ALA A 540 18.12 2.24 -2.81
N LEU A 541 17.36 1.20 -2.45
CA LEU A 541 17.43 0.50 -1.19
C LEU A 541 17.97 -0.92 -1.40
N GLY A 542 18.91 -1.34 -0.57
CA GLY A 542 19.35 -2.73 -0.48
C GLY A 542 18.65 -3.41 0.68
N THR A 543 18.29 -4.68 0.52
CA THR A 543 17.48 -5.41 1.49
C THR A 543 18.20 -6.62 2.12
N GLN A 544 17.59 -7.20 3.16
CA GLN A 544 18.07 -8.42 3.80
C GLN A 544 17.95 -9.66 2.91
N SER A 545 16.94 -9.73 2.02
CA SER A 545 16.76 -10.83 1.06
C SER A 545 17.77 -10.84 -0.09
N GLY A 546 18.50 -9.73 -0.29
CA GLY A 546 19.45 -9.58 -1.40
C GLY A 546 18.88 -8.91 -2.65
N THR A 547 17.66 -8.39 -2.56
CA THR A 547 17.05 -7.52 -3.56
C THR A 547 17.56 -6.07 -3.47
N ILE A 548 17.41 -5.34 -4.56
CA ILE A 548 17.60 -3.90 -4.64
C ILE A 548 16.31 -3.28 -5.17
N ASP A 549 15.62 -2.54 -4.31
CA ASP A 549 14.38 -1.82 -4.64
C ASP A 549 14.73 -0.38 -5.02
N VAL A 550 14.21 0.08 -6.16
CA VAL A 550 14.38 1.44 -6.67
C VAL A 550 13.05 2.16 -6.58
N ILE A 551 13.02 3.20 -5.75
CA ILE A 551 11.83 4.01 -5.45
C ILE A 551 11.83 5.24 -6.34
N ASP A 552 10.71 5.53 -6.98
CA ASP A 552 10.40 6.87 -7.49
C ASP A 552 9.81 7.70 -6.35
N VAL A 553 10.58 8.70 -5.94
CA VAL A 553 10.28 9.61 -4.84
C VAL A 553 9.14 10.56 -5.21
N SER A 554 8.96 10.88 -6.49
CA SER A 554 7.89 11.76 -6.98
C SER A 554 6.53 11.07 -7.09
N ALA A 555 6.53 9.73 -7.24
CA ALA A 555 5.34 8.89 -7.27
C ALA A 555 5.05 8.17 -5.92
N ASN A 556 5.96 8.26 -4.95
CA ASN A 556 5.97 7.45 -3.72
C ASN A 556 5.73 5.94 -3.96
N ALA A 557 6.47 5.36 -4.91
CA ALA A 557 6.25 3.99 -5.36
C ALA A 557 7.55 3.27 -5.69
N VAL A 558 7.56 1.93 -5.57
CA VAL A 558 8.67 1.12 -6.08
C VAL A 558 8.57 1.06 -7.61
N ALA A 559 9.52 1.70 -8.29
CA ALA A 559 9.58 1.78 -9.75
C ALA A 559 10.22 0.54 -10.39
N ALA A 560 11.15 -0.11 -9.68
CA ALA A 560 11.76 -1.38 -10.10
C ALA A 560 12.33 -2.13 -8.90
N SER A 561 12.43 -3.46 -9.00
CA SER A 561 13.08 -4.31 -8.02
C SER A 561 13.95 -5.34 -8.72
N PHE A 562 15.18 -5.52 -8.23
CA PHE A 562 16.17 -6.43 -8.82
C PHE A 562 16.62 -7.45 -7.79
N SER A 563 16.48 -8.74 -8.08
CA SER A 563 17.16 -9.79 -7.31
C SER A 563 18.63 -9.87 -7.75
N VAL A 564 19.57 -9.56 -6.84
CA VAL A 564 20.99 -9.34 -7.18
C VAL A 564 21.93 -10.28 -6.41
N HIS A 565 21.61 -10.51 -5.13
CA HIS A 565 22.38 -11.37 -4.22
C HIS A 565 21.45 -12.42 -3.61
N ASN A 566 22.02 -13.56 -3.18
CA ASN A 566 21.30 -14.62 -2.47
C ASN A 566 21.38 -14.43 -0.93
N SER A 567 21.81 -13.24 -0.49
CA SER A 567 22.01 -12.86 0.90
C SER A 567 22.01 -11.34 1.00
N THR A 568 21.90 -10.84 2.23
CA THR A 568 21.76 -9.42 2.56
C THR A 568 22.70 -8.50 1.78
N VAL A 569 22.13 -7.44 1.20
CA VAL A 569 22.90 -6.35 0.61
C VAL A 569 23.57 -5.57 1.74
N ARG A 570 24.90 -5.66 1.82
CA ARG A 570 25.72 -5.04 2.89
C ARG A 570 26.34 -3.70 2.48
N GLY A 571 26.20 -3.33 1.22
CA GLY A 571 26.49 -1.99 0.74
C GLY A 571 25.93 -1.77 -0.65
N LEU A 572 25.52 -0.53 -0.91
CA LEU A 572 24.88 -0.08 -2.14
C LEU A 572 25.33 1.35 -2.44
N ARG A 573 25.77 1.64 -3.66
CA ARG A 573 26.16 2.99 -4.12
C ARG A 573 25.76 3.20 -5.58
N TRP A 574 25.43 4.43 -5.93
CA TRP A 574 25.20 4.83 -7.32
C TRP A 574 26.51 5.05 -8.08
N LEU A 575 26.52 4.68 -9.36
CA LEU A 575 27.60 4.93 -10.32
C LEU A 575 27.06 5.87 -11.42
N GLY A 576 26.95 7.15 -11.07
CA GLY A 576 26.12 8.12 -11.80
C GLY A 576 24.64 7.75 -11.72
N ASN A 577 23.83 8.24 -12.64
CA ASN A 577 22.35 8.21 -12.50
C ASN A 577 21.68 6.98 -13.14
N SER A 578 22.42 5.92 -13.51
CA SER A 578 21.85 4.77 -14.28
C SER A 578 22.42 3.39 -13.95
N ARG A 579 23.40 3.32 -13.04
CA ARG A 579 24.04 2.07 -12.60
C ARG A 579 24.15 2.09 -11.08
N LEU A 580 23.94 0.94 -10.46
CA LEU A 580 24.19 0.69 -9.05
C LEU A 580 25.37 -0.27 -8.90
N VAL A 581 26.16 -0.11 -7.85
CA VAL A 581 27.11 -1.13 -7.39
C VAL A 581 26.72 -1.58 -5.99
N SER A 582 26.70 -2.88 -5.80
CA SER A 582 26.30 -3.51 -4.54
C SER A 582 27.26 -4.64 -4.15
N PHE A 583 27.31 -4.94 -2.86
CA PHE A 583 28.03 -6.11 -2.37
C PHE A 583 27.26 -6.90 -1.31
N SER A 584 27.52 -8.20 -1.29
CA SER A 584 27.22 -9.12 -0.21
C SER A 584 28.47 -9.94 0.11
N TYR A 585 28.46 -10.66 1.23
CA TYR A 585 29.44 -11.70 1.50
C TYR A 585 28.79 -12.87 2.24
N THR A 586 29.32 -14.07 2.01
CA THR A 586 29.00 -15.28 2.79
C THR A 586 30.28 -15.81 3.43
N GLN A 587 30.18 -16.27 4.67
CA GLN A 587 31.29 -16.93 5.36
C GLN A 587 31.26 -18.42 5.03
N VAL A 588 32.41 -19.00 4.65
CA VAL A 588 32.48 -20.39 4.16
C VAL A 588 32.46 -21.40 5.31
N SER A 589 33.08 -21.05 6.43
CA SER A 589 33.04 -21.82 7.67
C SER A 589 33.36 -20.92 8.86
N GLU A 590 32.76 -21.21 10.01
CA GLU A 590 33.11 -20.56 11.28
C GLU A 590 34.49 -21.01 11.79
N LYS A 591 34.90 -22.25 11.52
CA LYS A 591 36.09 -22.86 12.13
C LYS A 591 37.39 -22.59 11.37
N THR A 592 37.37 -22.61 10.04
CA THR A 592 38.56 -22.36 9.19
C THR A 592 38.68 -20.91 8.72
N GLY A 593 37.64 -20.10 8.92
CA GLY A 593 37.55 -18.74 8.40
C GLY A 593 37.46 -18.68 6.87
N GLY A 594 37.25 -17.46 6.36
CA GLY A 594 37.19 -17.21 4.92
C GLY A 594 35.82 -16.74 4.44
N TYR A 595 35.84 -15.75 3.54
CA TYR A 595 34.68 -15.04 3.04
C TYR A 595 34.64 -15.09 1.52
N ILE A 596 33.46 -15.37 0.96
CA ILE A 596 33.19 -15.16 -0.47
C ILE A 596 32.56 -13.78 -0.58
N ASN A 597 33.35 -12.80 -1.00
CA ASN A 597 32.84 -11.45 -1.29
C ASN A 597 32.27 -11.42 -2.71
N ARG A 598 31.01 -10.98 -2.85
CA ARG A 598 30.32 -10.87 -4.15
C ARG A 598 30.00 -9.42 -4.45
N LEU A 599 30.58 -8.91 -5.54
CA LEU A 599 30.39 -7.56 -6.05
C LEU A 599 29.62 -7.59 -7.37
N VAL A 600 28.57 -6.77 -7.47
CA VAL A 600 27.69 -6.73 -8.65
C VAL A 600 27.44 -5.28 -9.07
N VAL A 601 27.51 -5.02 -10.37
CA VAL A 601 27.00 -3.80 -11.00
C VAL A 601 25.66 -4.11 -11.67
N THR A 602 24.62 -3.39 -11.28
CA THR A 602 23.26 -3.50 -11.81
C THR A 602 22.97 -2.30 -12.70
N CYS A 603 22.53 -2.52 -13.94
CA CYS A 603 22.15 -1.42 -14.84
C CYS A 603 20.63 -1.23 -14.85
N LEU A 604 20.15 -0.07 -14.37
CA LEU A 604 18.72 0.21 -14.22
C LEU A 604 17.95 0.22 -15.54
N ARG A 605 18.63 0.56 -16.66
CA ARG A 605 18.00 0.66 -17.99
C ARG A 605 17.85 -0.69 -18.70
N SER A 606 18.60 -1.71 -18.30
CA SER A 606 18.57 -3.04 -18.95
C SER A 606 18.24 -4.19 -18.00
N GLY A 607 18.14 -3.94 -16.70
CA GLY A 607 17.95 -4.95 -15.66
C GLY A 607 19.16 -5.90 -15.47
N LEU A 608 20.23 -5.74 -16.25
CA LEU A 608 21.35 -6.68 -16.24
C LEU A 608 22.23 -6.50 -14.99
N ASN A 609 22.46 -7.61 -14.30
CA ASN A 609 23.37 -7.77 -13.18
C ASN A 609 24.70 -8.36 -13.66
N ARG A 610 25.81 -7.64 -13.51
CA ARG A 610 27.16 -8.11 -13.88
C ARG A 610 28.07 -8.19 -12.65
N THR A 611 28.55 -9.39 -12.35
CA THR A 611 29.60 -9.59 -11.33
C THR A 611 30.95 -9.04 -11.80
N PHE A 612 31.75 -8.56 -10.86
CA PHE A 612 33.16 -8.23 -11.06
C PHE A 612 33.97 -8.60 -9.82
N ARG A 613 35.31 -8.65 -9.94
CA ARG A 613 36.21 -9.14 -8.87
C ARG A 613 35.80 -10.52 -8.32
N ALA A 614 35.31 -11.40 -9.22
CA ALA A 614 34.93 -12.77 -8.87
C ALA A 614 36.20 -13.63 -8.69
N LEU A 615 36.57 -13.90 -7.43
CA LEU A 615 37.73 -14.72 -7.08
C LEU A 615 37.28 -16.17 -6.83
N GLN A 616 38.10 -17.13 -7.29
CA GLN A 616 37.83 -18.57 -7.09
C GLN A 616 38.13 -19.06 -5.67
N LYS A 617 39.02 -18.37 -4.93
CA LYS A 617 39.43 -18.75 -3.58
C LYS A 617 38.75 -17.84 -2.55
N PRO A 618 38.29 -18.37 -1.40
CA PRO A 618 37.80 -17.56 -0.29
C PRO A 618 38.85 -16.56 0.19
N GLU A 619 38.41 -15.35 0.50
CA GLU A 619 39.26 -14.27 0.98
C GLU A 619 39.35 -14.25 2.50
N ARG A 620 40.48 -13.80 3.05
CA ARG A 620 40.68 -13.74 4.51
C ARG A 620 39.83 -12.66 5.19
N ALA A 621 39.51 -11.57 4.49
CA ALA A 621 38.76 -10.44 5.02
C ALA A 621 37.44 -10.22 4.24
N PRO A 622 36.34 -9.90 4.93
CA PRO A 622 35.10 -9.48 4.27
C PRO A 622 35.20 -8.01 3.83
N ILE A 623 34.45 -7.64 2.80
CA ILE A 623 34.25 -6.24 2.43
C ILE A 623 33.54 -5.52 3.60
N ARG A 624 34.13 -4.41 4.03
CA ARG A 624 33.64 -3.48 5.07
C ARG A 624 32.71 -2.43 4.48
N ALA A 625 33.07 -1.82 3.36
CA ALA A 625 32.30 -0.73 2.75
C ALA A 625 32.66 -0.45 1.29
N LEU A 626 31.78 0.25 0.58
CA LEU A 626 32.03 0.85 -0.73
C LEU A 626 31.94 2.37 -0.66
N ARG A 627 32.73 3.04 -1.53
CA ARG A 627 32.64 4.48 -1.81
C ARG A 627 32.77 4.75 -3.31
N ALA A 628 31.67 5.09 -3.96
CA ALA A 628 31.66 5.55 -5.35
C ALA A 628 31.99 7.05 -5.39
N SER A 629 32.70 7.49 -6.43
CA SER A 629 32.97 8.91 -6.67
C SER A 629 31.74 9.61 -7.27
N SER A 630 31.68 10.94 -7.18
CA SER A 630 30.50 11.71 -7.62
C SER A 630 30.25 11.66 -9.13
N SER A 631 31.29 11.39 -9.95
CA SER A 631 31.15 11.10 -11.38
C SER A 631 30.69 9.67 -11.69
N GLY A 632 30.71 8.77 -10.71
CA GLY A 632 30.52 7.34 -10.90
C GLY A 632 31.65 6.64 -11.69
N ARG A 633 32.77 7.34 -11.96
CA ARG A 633 33.93 6.78 -12.68
C ARG A 633 34.82 5.94 -11.78
N TYR A 634 34.88 6.22 -10.48
CA TYR A 634 35.77 5.52 -9.53
C TYR A 634 35.02 4.87 -8.37
N LEU A 635 35.61 3.82 -7.82
CA LEU A 635 35.09 3.07 -6.68
C LEU A 635 36.24 2.71 -5.73
N LEU A 636 36.07 2.96 -4.43
CA LEU A 636 36.92 2.42 -3.37
C LEU A 636 36.22 1.20 -2.76
N ILE A 637 36.97 0.12 -2.58
CA ILE A 637 36.53 -1.11 -1.91
C ILE A 637 37.35 -1.23 -0.62
N LEU A 638 36.67 -1.10 0.52
CA LEU A 638 37.29 -1.20 1.84
C LEU A 638 37.02 -2.60 2.40
N PHE A 639 38.06 -3.25 2.91
CA PHE A 639 37.97 -4.51 3.65
C PHE A 639 38.09 -4.24 5.16
N ARG A 640 37.86 -5.26 6.01
CA ARG A 640 38.12 -5.12 7.46
C ARG A 640 39.61 -5.17 7.76
N ASP A 641 40.28 -6.24 7.33
CA ASP A 641 41.66 -6.56 7.69
C ASP A 641 42.53 -6.82 6.45
N ALA A 642 42.28 -6.07 5.37
CA ALA A 642 43.04 -6.12 4.12
C ALA A 642 43.15 -4.72 3.46
N PRO A 643 44.16 -4.48 2.59
CA PRO A 643 44.36 -3.21 1.91
C PRO A 643 43.13 -2.71 1.15
N VAL A 644 42.95 -1.38 1.09
CA VAL A 644 41.87 -0.76 0.33
C VAL A 644 42.19 -0.77 -1.16
N GLU A 645 41.24 -1.18 -2.00
CA GLU A 645 41.42 -1.21 -3.45
C GLU A 645 40.73 -0.01 -4.12
N VAL A 646 41.44 0.65 -5.05
CA VAL A 646 40.91 1.73 -5.89
C VAL A 646 40.62 1.20 -7.28
N TRP A 647 39.40 1.36 -7.79
CA TRP A 647 38.92 0.82 -9.05
C TRP A 647 38.38 1.90 -9.99
N ALA A 648 38.57 1.71 -11.30
CA ALA A 648 37.94 2.47 -12.38
C ALA A 648 36.75 1.70 -12.96
N MET A 649 35.56 2.28 -12.92
CA MET A 649 34.26 1.67 -13.26
C MET A 649 33.87 1.86 -14.73
N THR A 650 34.77 1.46 -15.63
CA THR A 650 34.57 1.46 -17.08
C THR A 650 33.58 0.34 -17.52
N LYS A 651 33.46 0.05 -18.83
CA LYS A 651 32.71 -1.13 -19.32
C LYS A 651 33.19 -2.42 -18.65
N ASN A 652 34.49 -2.53 -18.37
CA ASN A 652 35.08 -3.58 -17.55
C ASN A 652 35.76 -2.91 -16.34
N PRO A 653 35.35 -3.20 -15.08
CA PRO A 653 36.01 -2.65 -13.91
C PRO A 653 37.50 -3.06 -13.84
N ILE A 654 38.40 -2.12 -13.57
CA ILE A 654 39.85 -2.34 -13.49
C ILE A 654 40.37 -1.78 -12.16
N MET A 655 41.18 -2.55 -11.43
CA MET A 655 41.88 -2.07 -10.24
C MET A 655 43.05 -1.15 -10.65
N LEU A 656 43.09 0.06 -10.11
CA LEU A 656 44.15 1.05 -10.33
C LEU A 656 45.30 0.91 -9.32
N ARG A 657 44.97 0.71 -8.03
CA ARG A 657 45.96 0.66 -6.94
C ARG A 657 45.38 -0.08 -5.73
N SER A 658 46.27 -0.71 -4.96
CA SER A 658 45.99 -1.20 -3.61
C SER A 658 46.72 -0.32 -2.59
N LEU A 659 46.03 0.07 -1.51
CA LEU A 659 46.48 1.01 -0.49
C LEU A 659 46.54 0.29 0.87
N ALA A 660 47.75 -0.11 1.27
CA ALA A 660 48.02 -0.83 2.51
C ALA A 660 48.23 0.13 3.71
N LEU A 661 47.23 0.97 4.01
CA LEU A 661 47.21 1.84 5.19
C LEU A 661 46.00 1.48 6.09
N PRO A 662 46.11 1.65 7.42
CA PRO A 662 45.05 1.30 8.37
C PRO A 662 43.95 2.39 8.39
N PHE A 663 43.18 2.49 7.31
CA PHE A 663 42.12 3.49 7.17
C PHE A 663 40.93 3.23 8.10
N THR A 664 40.54 4.24 8.86
CA THR A 664 39.28 4.23 9.61
C THR A 664 38.13 4.70 8.73
N VAL A 665 38.31 5.79 7.99
CA VAL A 665 37.30 6.39 7.11
C VAL A 665 37.94 6.89 5.81
N LEU A 666 37.19 6.78 4.72
CA LEU A 666 37.50 7.29 3.38
C LEU A 666 36.21 7.88 2.79
N GLU A 667 36.26 9.09 2.22
CA GLU A 667 35.11 9.74 1.60
C GLU A 667 35.53 10.60 0.39
N TRP A 668 34.80 10.49 -0.72
CA TRP A 668 35.05 11.30 -1.93
C TRP A 668 34.56 12.74 -1.77
N THR A 669 35.14 13.67 -2.52
CA THR A 669 34.59 15.03 -2.66
C THR A 669 33.21 15.02 -3.30
N LEU A 670 32.26 15.65 -2.62
CA LEU A 670 31.07 16.19 -3.26
C LEU A 670 31.44 17.35 -4.22
N PRO A 671 30.70 17.57 -5.32
CA PRO A 671 30.96 18.65 -6.26
C PRO A 671 31.03 20.03 -5.59
N THR A 672 31.90 20.90 -6.11
CA THR A 672 32.04 22.29 -5.67
C THR A 672 30.83 23.12 -6.05
N VAL A 673 30.49 24.10 -5.19
CA VAL A 673 29.47 25.10 -5.50
C VAL A 673 29.96 25.94 -6.69
N PRO A 674 29.17 26.11 -7.77
CA PRO A 674 29.54 27.01 -8.86
C PRO A 674 29.67 28.44 -8.31
N ARG A 675 30.89 29.00 -8.37
CA ARG A 675 31.07 30.43 -8.13
C ARG A 675 30.44 31.19 -9.30
N PRO A 676 29.65 32.25 -9.06
CA PRO A 676 29.22 33.13 -10.13
C PRO A 676 30.45 33.63 -10.89
N VAL A 677 30.41 33.56 -12.22
CA VAL A 677 31.48 34.12 -13.07
C VAL A 677 31.51 35.62 -12.79
N GLN A 678 32.54 36.08 -12.07
CA GLN A 678 32.82 37.49 -11.99
C GLN A 678 33.34 37.93 -13.36
N ASN A 679 32.53 38.72 -14.06
CA ASN A 679 32.92 39.38 -15.30
C ASN A 679 34.00 40.45 -15.00
N GLY A 680 35.22 40.00 -14.75
CA GLY A 680 36.41 40.81 -15.00
C GLY A 680 36.56 41.02 -16.51
N PRO A 681 37.01 42.19 -16.97
CA PRO A 681 36.99 42.52 -18.39
C PRO A 681 37.87 41.56 -19.19
N SER A 682 37.28 40.94 -20.20
CA SER A 682 37.95 40.07 -21.15
C SER A 682 39.00 40.87 -21.93
N ARG A 683 40.28 40.72 -21.58
CA ARG A 683 41.36 41.15 -22.47
C ARG A 683 41.33 40.26 -23.70
N GLN A 684 41.01 40.88 -24.82
CA GLN A 684 40.80 40.24 -26.12
C GLN A 684 42.02 39.44 -26.55
N SER A 685 41.76 38.37 -27.28
CA SER A 685 42.73 37.72 -28.15
C SER A 685 43.33 38.71 -29.13
N SER A 686 44.65 38.86 -29.13
CA SER A 686 45.40 39.46 -30.24
C SER A 686 46.42 38.46 -30.79
N LEU A 687 46.40 38.32 -32.11
CA LEU A 687 47.35 37.51 -32.86
C LEU A 687 48.70 38.25 -32.95
N LYS A 688 49.76 37.46 -33.16
CA LYS A 688 51.09 37.77 -33.72
C LYS A 688 51.40 39.26 -34.00
N ASP A 689 52.55 39.72 -33.51
CA ASP A 689 53.62 40.06 -34.46
C ASP A 689 55.02 39.94 -33.86
N SER A 690 56.02 39.85 -34.73
CA SER A 690 57.43 39.56 -34.40
C SER A 690 58.37 40.72 -34.71
N THR A 691 59.31 41.06 -33.81
CA THR A 691 60.68 41.49 -34.18
C THR A 691 61.66 41.57 -32.99
N ALA A 692 62.82 40.94 -33.17
CA ALA A 692 64.20 41.25 -32.70
C ALA A 692 64.47 42.03 -31.38
N ALA A 693 65.29 41.43 -30.49
CA ALA A 693 66.75 41.72 -30.32
C ALA A 693 67.29 41.31 -28.92
N ALA A 694 68.51 40.77 -28.86
CA ALA A 694 69.34 40.56 -27.65
C ALA A 694 70.43 41.67 -27.57
N PRO A 695 71.30 41.84 -26.53
CA PRO A 695 72.11 40.85 -25.76
C PRO A 695 71.81 40.86 -24.23
N ALA A 696 72.09 39.86 -23.38
CA ALA A 696 73.27 39.03 -23.06
C ALA A 696 74.21 39.61 -21.96
N GLU A 697 74.23 38.97 -20.78
CA GLU A 697 75.38 38.58 -19.89
C GLU A 697 74.87 38.26 -18.46
N ALA A 698 74.99 37.01 -17.98
CA ALA A 698 76.01 36.49 -17.04
C ALA A 698 75.53 36.52 -15.55
N ALA A 699 75.72 35.49 -14.69
CA ALA A 699 76.39 34.18 -14.79
C ALA A 699 75.85 33.13 -13.79
N SER A 700 76.07 31.83 -14.10
CA SER A 700 76.25 30.64 -13.21
C SER A 700 75.32 30.40 -11.99
N SER A 701 74.80 29.18 -11.74
CA SER A 701 75.58 27.93 -11.70
C SER A 701 74.90 26.64 -12.24
N THR A 702 75.77 25.84 -12.89
CA THR A 702 75.76 24.39 -13.23
C THR A 702 75.38 23.45 -12.07
N THR A 703 75.00 22.16 -12.18
CA THR A 703 74.70 21.11 -13.22
C THR A 703 74.09 19.91 -12.45
N ALA A 704 73.57 18.78 -12.96
CA ALA A 704 73.34 18.11 -14.26
C ALA A 704 72.02 17.28 -14.12
N SER A 705 71.23 16.85 -15.11
CA SER A 705 71.36 16.47 -16.54
C SER A 705 71.74 15.00 -16.83
N SER A 706 70.74 14.20 -17.20
CA SER A 706 70.84 13.22 -18.31
C SER A 706 69.47 12.99 -18.98
N SER A 707 69.42 13.22 -20.29
CA SER A 707 68.37 12.82 -21.24
C SER A 707 68.67 11.39 -21.77
N ASP A 708 67.94 10.67 -22.63
CA ASP A 708 67.13 10.91 -23.85
C ASP A 708 66.36 9.59 -24.18
N SER A 709 65.43 9.42 -25.13
CA SER A 709 64.54 10.35 -25.88
C SER A 709 63.39 9.60 -26.61
N ARG A 710 62.28 10.33 -26.79
CA ARG A 710 61.40 10.42 -28.00
C ARG A 710 60.44 9.30 -28.48
N ALA A 711 59.43 9.82 -29.20
CA ALA A 711 58.35 9.21 -30.00
C ALA A 711 57.28 8.40 -29.23
N GLY A 712 55.98 8.66 -29.39
CA GLY A 712 55.30 9.73 -30.10
C GLY A 712 53.82 9.37 -30.29
N ASN A 713 52.89 10.27 -29.94
CA ASN A 713 51.55 10.37 -30.52
C ASN A 713 50.81 11.57 -29.93
N SER A 714 50.47 12.54 -30.78
CA SER A 714 49.53 13.61 -30.50
C SER A 714 48.13 13.14 -30.88
N ASP A 715 47.30 12.76 -29.92
CA ASP A 715 45.86 12.61 -30.16
C ASP A 715 45.03 12.77 -28.87
N GLY A 716 43.85 13.38 -28.99
CA GLY A 716 42.84 13.48 -27.95
C GLY A 716 43.11 14.46 -26.79
N SER A 717 42.55 15.67 -26.86
CA SER A 717 42.28 16.49 -25.67
C SER A 717 41.16 15.86 -24.84
N GLN A 718 41.49 14.89 -23.98
CA GLN A 718 40.55 14.41 -22.96
C GLN A 718 40.45 15.43 -21.82
N ASP A 719 39.22 15.81 -21.45
CA ASP A 719 38.91 16.54 -20.22
C ASP A 719 39.31 15.70 -19.00
N ASP A 720 40.55 15.89 -18.55
CA ASP A 720 41.13 15.21 -17.39
C ASP A 720 40.65 15.87 -16.08
N THR A 721 39.33 15.78 -15.84
CA THR A 721 38.69 16.23 -14.58
C THR A 721 39.26 15.43 -13.40
N SER A 722 39.99 16.08 -12.50
CA SER A 722 40.50 15.42 -11.28
C SER A 722 39.40 15.26 -10.22
N GLU A 723 39.45 14.16 -9.49
CA GLU A 723 38.56 13.86 -8.36
C GLU A 723 39.40 13.51 -7.13
N SER A 724 39.01 13.97 -5.93
CA SER A 724 39.78 13.72 -4.71
C SER A 724 38.96 13.04 -3.63
N PHE A 725 39.65 12.34 -2.72
CA PHE A 725 39.04 11.72 -1.54
C PHE A 725 39.89 11.97 -0.31
N ALA A 726 39.21 12.29 0.79
CA ALA A 726 39.82 12.48 2.11
C ALA A 726 39.82 11.15 2.88
N PHE A 727 40.77 11.02 3.81
CA PHE A 727 40.92 9.81 4.62
C PHE A 727 41.35 10.11 6.06
N ALA A 728 41.05 9.16 6.93
CA ALA A 728 41.53 9.07 8.30
C ALA A 728 42.16 7.70 8.57
N LEU A 729 43.21 7.67 9.38
CA LEU A 729 43.96 6.49 9.79
C LEU A 729 43.72 6.16 11.27
N LEU A 730 44.00 4.93 11.67
CA LEU A 730 43.83 4.42 13.04
C LEU A 730 44.63 5.21 14.09
N ASN A 731 45.74 5.84 13.70
CA ASN A 731 46.58 6.68 14.55
C ASN A 731 46.14 8.17 14.61
N GLY A 732 44.97 8.49 14.05
CA GLY A 732 44.45 9.87 13.98
C GLY A 732 45.04 10.72 12.84
N ALA A 733 46.02 10.21 12.08
CA ALA A 733 46.54 10.92 10.92
C ALA A 733 45.49 10.98 9.80
N LEU A 734 45.49 12.09 9.07
CA LEU A 734 44.51 12.41 8.04
C LEU A 734 45.22 12.60 6.68
N GLY A 735 44.45 12.82 5.62
CA GLY A 735 45.04 13.20 4.33
C GLY A 735 44.04 13.23 3.20
N VAL A 736 44.52 13.58 2.01
CA VAL A 736 43.73 13.64 0.77
C VAL A 736 44.54 13.02 -0.36
N PHE A 737 43.91 12.14 -1.14
CA PHE A 737 44.45 11.66 -2.41
C PHE A 737 43.67 12.29 -3.58
N GLU A 738 44.35 12.47 -4.71
CA GLU A 738 43.76 12.99 -5.94
C GLU A 738 43.96 11.99 -7.09
N VAL A 739 42.87 11.73 -7.83
CA VAL A 739 42.80 10.76 -8.92
C VAL A 739 42.62 11.50 -10.24
N HIS A 740 43.57 11.28 -11.15
CA HIS A 740 43.60 11.84 -12.50
C HIS A 740 43.63 10.69 -13.51
N GLY A 741 42.51 10.42 -14.18
CA GLY A 741 42.37 9.33 -15.15
C GLY A 741 42.66 7.94 -14.56
N ARG A 742 43.92 7.47 -14.66
CA ARG A 742 44.40 6.21 -14.05
C ARG A 742 45.49 6.40 -12.99
N ARG A 743 45.92 7.64 -12.74
CA ARG A 743 47.00 7.99 -11.81
C ARG A 743 46.44 8.49 -10.49
N ILE A 744 47.05 8.07 -9.38
CA ILE A 744 46.71 8.53 -8.03
C ILE A 744 47.91 9.30 -7.48
N ARG A 745 47.69 10.52 -7.01
CA ARG A 745 48.68 11.41 -6.43
C ARG A 745 48.30 11.76 -4.99
N ASP A 746 49.31 12.09 -4.19
CA ASP A 746 49.13 12.51 -2.81
C ASP A 746 48.93 14.03 -2.80
N PHE A 747 47.75 14.51 -2.37
CA PHE A 747 47.49 15.93 -2.22
C PHE A 747 48.02 16.40 -0.86
N ARG A 748 48.74 17.53 -0.82
CA ARG A 748 49.28 18.11 0.43
C ARG A 748 48.39 19.27 0.88
N PRO A 749 47.38 19.04 1.73
CA PRO A 749 46.48 20.10 2.21
C PRO A 749 47.21 21.07 3.15
N LYS A 750 46.63 22.25 3.38
CA LYS A 750 47.03 23.06 4.54
C LYS A 750 46.46 22.42 5.80
N TRP A 751 47.35 21.99 6.67
CA TRP A 751 47.00 21.45 7.98
C TRP A 751 46.44 22.54 8.89
N PRO A 752 45.45 22.22 9.73
CA PRO A 752 44.85 23.22 10.60
C PRO A 752 45.78 23.63 11.74
N SER A 753 45.66 24.88 12.14
CA SER A 753 46.54 25.53 13.13
C SER A 753 46.53 24.84 14.50
N SER A 754 45.40 24.21 14.85
CA SER A 754 45.29 23.27 15.96
C SER A 754 45.65 21.87 15.46
N SER A 755 46.81 21.34 15.85
CA SER A 755 47.12 19.92 15.63
C SER A 755 46.09 19.06 16.36
N PHE A 756 45.29 18.26 15.63
CA PHE A 756 44.47 17.25 16.28
C PHE A 756 45.40 16.21 16.90
N VAL A 757 45.48 16.23 18.22
CA VAL A 757 46.33 15.31 18.97
C VAL A 757 45.74 13.90 18.86
N SER A 758 46.59 12.90 18.70
CA SER A 758 46.22 11.48 18.59
C SER A 758 45.52 10.90 19.84
N SER A 759 45.39 11.69 20.92
CA SER A 759 44.56 11.40 22.09
C SER A 759 43.06 11.53 21.82
N ASP A 760 42.68 12.29 20.79
CA ASP A 760 41.29 12.66 20.54
C ASP A 760 40.59 11.64 19.64
N GLY A 761 39.91 10.66 20.27
CA GLY A 761 38.76 9.93 19.73
C GLY A 761 38.90 9.31 18.33
N LEU A 762 38.89 7.98 18.23
CA LEU A 762 38.89 7.28 16.94
C LEU A 762 37.81 7.83 15.98
N ILE A 763 38.24 8.37 14.84
CA ILE A 763 37.34 8.93 13.81
C ILE A 763 36.54 7.80 13.16
N THR A 764 35.22 7.90 13.23
CA THR A 764 34.25 6.87 12.79
C THR A 764 33.45 7.31 11.56
N ALA A 765 33.29 8.62 11.34
CA ALA A 765 32.57 9.16 10.19
C ALA A 765 33.28 10.39 9.60
N MET A 766 33.06 10.64 8.30
CA MET A 766 33.61 11.78 7.56
C MET A 766 32.64 12.19 6.45
N ALA A 767 32.59 13.49 6.13
CA ALA A 767 31.96 14.04 4.95
C ALA A 767 32.88 15.08 4.32
N TYR A 768 33.00 15.11 2.99
CA TYR A 768 33.92 16.00 2.28
C TYR A 768 33.22 16.78 1.15
N ARG A 769 33.24 18.11 1.23
CA ARG A 769 32.83 19.04 0.18
C ARG A 769 33.89 20.12 0.08
N LEU A 770 34.67 20.16 -1.00
CA LEU A 770 35.76 21.13 -1.12
C LEU A 770 35.25 22.58 -0.90
N PRO A 771 35.86 23.37 0.01
CA PRO A 771 37.09 23.09 0.75
C PRO A 771 36.91 22.46 2.14
N HIS A 772 35.67 22.26 2.61
CA HIS A 772 35.35 21.80 3.96
C HIS A 772 35.37 20.26 4.11
N VAL A 773 36.09 19.77 5.13
CA VAL A 773 35.99 18.37 5.62
C VAL A 773 35.35 18.40 7.00
N VAL A 774 34.38 17.53 7.23
CA VAL A 774 33.74 17.32 8.54
C VAL A 774 34.01 15.89 8.98
N MET A 775 34.33 15.70 10.25
CA MET A 775 34.71 14.44 10.88
C MET A 775 33.94 14.24 12.17
N GLY A 776 33.59 12.99 12.47
CA GLY A 776 32.95 12.58 13.72
C GLY A 776 33.72 11.44 14.38
N ASP A 777 33.85 11.50 15.70
CA ASP A 777 34.53 10.47 16.49
C ASP A 777 33.56 9.54 17.24
N ARG A 778 34.14 8.51 17.87
CA ARG A 778 33.44 7.54 18.72
C ARG A 778 32.88 8.15 20.02
N SER A 779 33.26 9.36 20.38
CA SER A 779 32.90 10.06 21.62
C SER A 779 31.82 11.14 21.42
N GLY A 780 31.30 11.31 20.21
CA GLY A 780 30.28 12.31 19.88
C GLY A 780 30.83 13.70 19.56
N ASN A 781 32.13 13.89 19.33
CA ASN A 781 32.66 15.17 18.86
C ASN A 781 32.54 15.28 17.35
N ILE A 782 32.03 16.42 16.88
CA ILE A 782 32.09 16.84 15.48
C ILE A 782 33.21 17.86 15.33
N ARG A 783 34.06 17.66 14.32
CA ARG A 783 35.19 18.52 13.97
C ARG A 783 35.07 18.91 12.51
N TRP A 784 35.39 20.14 12.15
CA TRP A 784 35.49 20.55 10.75
C TRP A 784 36.76 21.34 10.48
N TRP A 785 37.23 21.28 9.24
CA TRP A 785 38.31 22.13 8.73
C TRP A 785 38.04 22.64 7.33
N ASP A 786 38.79 23.66 6.93
CA ASP A 786 38.95 24.12 5.55
C ASP A 786 40.36 23.73 5.03
N VAL A 787 40.39 22.87 4.00
CA VAL A 787 41.60 22.34 3.34
C VAL A 787 42.50 23.43 2.73
N THR A 788 41.92 24.59 2.41
CA THR A 788 42.57 25.69 1.67
C THR A 788 43.06 26.83 2.55
N SER A 789 42.37 27.12 3.65
CA SER A 789 42.78 28.13 4.64
C SER A 789 43.47 27.56 5.87
N GLY A 790 43.18 26.32 6.26
CA GLY A 790 43.63 25.73 7.53
C GLY A 790 42.77 26.12 8.74
N HIS A 791 41.63 26.80 8.56
CA HIS A 791 40.73 27.08 9.68
C HIS A 791 40.04 25.79 10.15
N SER A 792 40.08 25.52 11.45
CA SER A 792 39.37 24.42 12.12
C SER A 792 38.38 24.93 13.18
N SER A 793 37.43 24.07 13.56
CA SER A 793 36.58 24.23 14.76
C SER A 793 35.95 22.88 15.15
N SER A 794 35.42 22.78 16.36
CA SER A 794 34.85 21.54 16.92
C SER A 794 33.77 21.81 17.96
N PHE A 795 32.80 20.90 18.08
CA PHE A 795 31.79 20.89 19.13
C PHE A 795 31.42 19.45 19.52
N ASN A 796 30.95 19.23 20.75
CA ASN A 796 30.50 17.93 21.25
C ASN A 796 28.97 17.85 21.15
N THR A 797 28.40 16.74 20.67
CA THR A 797 26.93 16.60 20.52
C THR A 797 26.23 16.15 21.81
N HIS A 798 26.98 15.83 22.86
CA HIS A 798 26.51 15.24 24.13
C HIS A 798 25.64 13.98 23.94
N ARG A 799 25.95 13.19 22.90
CA ARG A 799 25.28 11.94 22.52
C ARG A 799 26.32 10.83 22.33
N GLU A 800 25.86 9.63 21.97
CA GLU A 800 26.74 8.52 21.60
C GLU A 800 27.60 8.85 20.36
N GLY A 801 28.60 8.01 20.07
CA GLY A 801 29.52 8.18 18.95
C GLY A 801 28.82 8.29 17.59
N ILE A 802 29.53 8.90 16.63
CA ILE A 802 28.94 9.26 15.34
C ILE A 802 29.13 8.12 14.33
N ARG A 803 28.04 7.67 13.71
CA ARG A 803 27.99 6.57 12.73
C ARG A 803 28.02 7.04 11.27
N ARG A 804 27.37 8.17 10.94
CA ARG A 804 27.37 8.80 9.60
C ARG A 804 27.35 10.33 9.72
N ILE A 805 27.94 11.00 8.72
CA ILE A 805 27.78 12.44 8.48
C ILE A 805 27.48 12.63 6.99
N LYS A 806 26.51 13.47 6.65
CA LYS A 806 26.10 13.78 5.27
C LYS A 806 25.82 15.27 5.10
N PHE A 807 26.50 15.91 4.16
CA PHE A 807 26.27 17.32 3.83
C PHE A 807 24.97 17.52 3.04
N SER A 808 24.19 18.55 3.40
CA SER A 808 22.97 18.95 2.69
C SER A 808 23.27 19.43 1.25
N PRO A 809 22.41 19.17 0.25
CA PRO A 809 22.55 19.68 -1.12
C PRO A 809 22.62 21.21 -1.16
N VAL A 810 23.44 21.73 -2.07
CA VAL A 810 23.74 23.17 -2.20
C VAL A 810 23.44 23.62 -3.63
N VAL A 811 22.77 24.76 -3.74
CA VAL A 811 22.40 25.39 -5.01
C VAL A 811 23.33 26.57 -5.29
N ALA A 812 23.51 26.95 -6.55
CA ALA A 812 24.28 28.15 -6.92
C ALA A 812 23.71 29.39 -6.21
N GLY A 813 24.54 30.11 -5.46
CA GLY A 813 24.14 31.28 -4.67
C GLY A 813 24.08 31.05 -3.15
N ASP A 814 24.10 29.80 -2.67
CA ASP A 814 24.36 29.50 -1.27
C ASP A 814 25.84 29.77 -0.94
N ARG A 815 26.09 30.66 0.05
CA ARG A 815 27.43 31.09 0.49
C ARG A 815 27.87 30.47 1.81
N SER A 816 27.19 29.41 2.24
CA SER A 816 27.29 28.81 3.57
C SER A 816 28.25 27.60 3.55
N ARG A 817 28.91 27.30 4.68
CA ARG A 817 29.69 26.05 4.90
C ARG A 817 28.81 24.82 4.67
N GLY A 818 27.53 24.94 5.02
CA GLY A 818 26.46 24.00 4.74
C GLY A 818 26.02 23.23 5.98
N ARG A 819 24.86 22.59 5.87
CA ARG A 819 24.28 21.79 6.95
C ARG A 819 24.75 20.34 6.86
N ILE A 820 24.76 19.66 7.99
CA ILE A 820 25.07 18.24 8.08
C ILE A 820 23.93 17.48 8.76
N ALA A 821 23.53 16.35 8.17
CA ALA A 821 22.77 15.32 8.88
C ALA A 821 23.77 14.36 9.52
N VAL A 822 23.54 14.02 10.78
CA VAL A 822 24.40 13.18 11.60
C VAL A 822 23.58 12.03 12.16
N LEU A 823 24.05 10.79 11.93
CA LEU A 823 23.49 9.57 12.50
C LEU A 823 24.40 9.10 13.63
N PHE A 824 23.84 8.81 14.80
CA PHE A 824 24.55 8.30 15.98
C PHE A 824 24.50 6.76 16.04
N TYR A 825 25.28 6.14 16.94
CA TYR A 825 25.26 4.68 17.11
C TYR A 825 23.95 4.16 17.76
N ASP A 826 23.27 4.99 18.56
CA ASP A 826 21.95 4.74 19.14
C ASP A 826 20.80 4.68 18.09
N ASN A 827 21.12 4.90 16.81
CA ASN A 827 20.20 4.99 15.68
C ASN A 827 19.24 6.18 15.74
N THR A 828 19.55 7.22 16.53
CA THR A 828 18.95 8.54 16.41
C THR A 828 19.74 9.42 15.42
N PHE A 829 19.13 10.49 14.94
CA PHE A 829 19.79 11.47 14.07
C PHE A 829 19.50 12.91 14.48
N SER A 830 20.31 13.84 13.99
CA SER A 830 20.10 15.28 14.15
C SER A 830 20.67 16.04 12.94
N VAL A 831 20.18 17.26 12.71
CA VAL A 831 20.66 18.14 11.63
C VAL A 831 21.27 19.39 12.24
N PHE A 832 22.55 19.65 11.96
CA PHE A 832 23.31 20.78 12.48
C PHE A 832 23.67 21.76 11.35
N ASP A 833 23.65 23.06 11.67
CA ASP A 833 24.11 24.13 10.78
C ASP A 833 25.52 24.59 11.18
N LEU A 834 26.51 24.41 10.29
CA LEU A 834 27.92 24.72 10.54
C LEU A 834 28.27 26.21 10.41
N ASP A 835 27.31 27.02 9.95
CA ASP A 835 27.41 28.48 9.90
C ASP A 835 26.82 29.13 11.16
N SER A 836 26.09 28.38 12.00
CA SER A 836 25.56 28.85 13.28
C SER A 836 26.68 29.11 14.30
N PRO A 837 26.64 30.21 15.09
CA PRO A 837 27.58 30.41 16.20
C PRO A 837 27.38 29.41 17.34
N ASP A 838 26.17 28.87 17.48
CA ASP A 838 25.86 27.70 18.34
C ASP A 838 25.13 26.65 17.48
N PRO A 839 25.81 25.59 17.03
CA PRO A 839 25.19 24.51 16.28
C PRO A 839 24.23 23.64 17.10
N LEU A 840 24.37 23.60 18.44
CA LEU A 840 23.60 22.71 19.32
C LEU A 840 22.23 23.29 19.64
N ALA A 841 22.17 24.58 19.99
CA ALA A 841 20.91 25.28 20.24
C ALA A 841 20.00 25.32 19.00
N ASN A 842 20.60 25.34 17.79
CA ASN A 842 19.90 25.40 16.51
C ASN A 842 19.83 24.04 15.78
N SER A 843 19.69 22.93 16.53
CA SER A 843 19.42 21.61 15.94
C SER A 843 18.03 21.56 15.32
N LEU A 844 17.93 21.84 14.01
CA LEU A 844 16.70 22.05 13.24
C LEU A 844 15.70 20.89 13.25
N LEU A 845 16.12 19.70 13.68
CA LEU A 845 15.25 18.55 13.93
C LEU A 845 15.63 17.87 15.25
N GLN A 846 14.81 18.06 16.28
CA GLN A 846 14.53 16.97 17.21
C GLN A 846 13.71 15.89 16.46
N PRO A 847 13.81 14.60 16.83
CA PRO A 847 13.12 13.54 16.10
C PRO A 847 11.59 13.71 16.20
N GLN A 848 10.99 14.23 15.12
CA GLN A 848 9.53 14.42 14.97
C GLN A 848 8.76 13.09 14.94
N PHE A 849 9.47 11.96 14.87
CA PHE A 849 8.93 10.60 14.83
C PHE A 849 9.18 9.87 16.15
N PRO A 850 8.28 9.99 17.16
CA PRO A 850 8.40 9.22 18.39
C PRO A 850 8.47 7.71 18.07
N GLY A 851 9.56 7.06 18.52
CA GLY A 851 9.76 5.61 18.41
C GLY A 851 10.41 5.07 17.12
N THR A 852 10.69 5.90 16.10
CA THR A 852 11.34 5.42 14.86
C THR A 852 12.87 5.57 14.93
N LEU A 853 13.58 4.45 15.07
CA LEU A 853 15.05 4.40 14.93
C LEU A 853 15.46 4.38 13.45
N VAL A 854 16.62 4.95 13.12
CA VAL A 854 17.13 5.12 11.75
C VAL A 854 18.34 4.22 11.48
N LEU A 855 18.26 3.40 10.44
CA LEU A 855 19.35 2.52 10.00
C LEU A 855 20.35 3.24 9.10
N GLU A 856 19.88 3.96 8.09
CA GLU A 856 20.71 4.79 7.21
C GLU A 856 19.94 6.04 6.80
N LEU A 857 20.66 7.13 6.53
CA LEU A 857 20.11 8.39 6.03
C LEU A 857 21.00 8.97 4.92
N ASP A 858 20.39 9.72 4.00
CA ASP A 858 21.09 10.49 2.98
C ASP A 858 20.18 11.62 2.46
N TRP A 859 20.76 12.66 1.88
CA TRP A 859 19.98 13.80 1.39
C TRP A 859 19.55 13.63 -0.07
N LEU A 860 18.34 14.08 -0.39
CA LEU A 860 17.78 14.07 -1.74
C LEU A 860 18.20 15.32 -2.54
N PRO A 861 19.02 15.21 -3.61
CA PRO A 861 19.58 16.36 -4.32
C PRO A 861 18.64 16.88 -5.44
N LEU A 862 17.34 16.97 -5.17
CA LEU A 862 16.35 17.53 -6.11
C LEU A 862 16.18 19.05 -6.00
N ARG A 863 16.80 19.69 -5.01
CA ARG A 863 16.73 21.14 -4.75
C ARG A 863 17.26 21.94 -5.95
N THR A 864 16.43 22.79 -6.54
CA THR A 864 16.77 23.60 -7.74
C THR A 864 16.95 25.09 -7.44
N ASP A 865 16.19 25.64 -6.50
CA ASP A 865 16.30 27.00 -5.99
C ASP A 865 16.70 27.01 -4.51
N LYS A 866 17.22 28.15 -4.03
CA LYS A 866 17.54 28.34 -2.62
C LYS A 866 16.31 28.19 -1.70
N ASN A 867 15.13 28.55 -2.19
CA ASN A 867 13.87 28.48 -1.44
C ASN A 867 13.23 27.09 -1.46
N ASP A 868 13.70 26.17 -2.31
CA ASP A 868 13.24 24.79 -2.29
C ASP A 868 13.68 24.11 -0.97
N PRO A 869 12.78 23.35 -0.32
CA PRO A 869 13.08 22.73 0.97
C PRO A 869 14.15 21.65 0.86
N LEU A 870 14.82 21.38 1.98
CA LEU A 870 15.78 20.29 2.08
C LEU A 870 15.03 19.00 2.43
N VAL A 871 15.14 17.96 1.61
CA VAL A 871 14.49 16.65 1.85
C VAL A 871 15.54 15.61 2.25
N LEU A 872 15.32 14.98 3.41
CA LEU A 872 16.14 13.89 3.93
C LEU A 872 15.44 12.55 3.66
N CYS A 873 16.16 11.59 3.09
CA CYS A 873 15.71 10.21 2.93
C CYS A 873 16.16 9.37 4.13
N ILE A 874 15.24 8.63 4.73
CA ILE A 874 15.45 7.82 5.93
C ILE A 874 15.04 6.37 5.65
N ALA A 875 15.92 5.43 5.98
CA ALA A 875 15.58 4.02 6.14
C ALA A 875 15.40 3.72 7.63
N GLY A 876 14.17 3.40 8.05
CA GLY A 876 13.83 3.10 9.43
C GLY A 876 14.17 1.67 9.84
N ALA A 877 14.39 1.45 11.14
CA ALA A 877 14.58 0.11 11.73
C ALA A 877 13.29 -0.73 11.72
N ASP A 878 12.13 -0.08 11.57
CA ASP A 878 10.84 -0.67 11.23
C ASP A 878 10.76 -1.15 9.76
N SER A 879 11.87 -1.07 9.02
CA SER A 879 11.99 -1.35 7.58
C SER A 879 11.18 -0.43 6.67
N SER A 880 10.72 0.71 7.18
CA SER A 880 10.09 1.74 6.35
C SER A 880 11.12 2.58 5.60
N PHE A 881 10.69 3.16 4.47
CA PHE A 881 11.38 4.26 3.82
C PHE A 881 10.54 5.53 3.99
N ARG A 882 11.19 6.62 4.40
CA ARG A 882 10.52 7.90 4.70
C ARG A 882 11.26 9.06 4.06
N LEU A 883 10.51 10.04 3.58
CA LEU A 883 11.02 11.38 3.30
C LEU A 883 10.69 12.29 4.48
N VAL A 884 11.62 13.19 4.81
CA VAL A 884 11.42 14.20 5.86
C VAL A 884 11.83 15.55 5.29
N GLU A 885 10.89 16.49 5.32
CA GLU A 885 11.15 17.87 4.92
C GLU A 885 11.79 18.65 6.08
N VAL A 886 12.95 19.25 5.82
CA VAL A 886 13.72 20.03 6.79
C VAL A 886 13.51 21.51 6.51
N ASN A 887 12.52 22.10 7.19
CA ASN A 887 12.21 23.52 7.09
C ASN A 887 13.35 24.39 7.66
N THR A 888 13.69 25.48 6.96
CA THR A 888 14.90 26.28 7.25
C THR A 888 14.62 27.74 7.64
N ASN A 889 13.36 28.11 7.88
CA ASN A 889 12.92 29.51 8.02
C ASN A 889 12.21 29.77 9.36
N ASP A 890 12.95 29.84 10.47
CA ASP A 890 12.42 30.23 11.80
C ASP A 890 12.05 31.72 11.93
N LYS A 891 12.04 32.48 10.82
CA LYS A 891 11.76 33.93 10.82
C LYS A 891 10.70 34.32 9.79
N LYS A 892 9.45 33.94 10.06
CA LYS A 892 8.25 34.71 9.65
C LYS A 892 7.01 34.27 10.45
N VAL A 893 6.76 34.97 11.56
CA VAL A 893 5.42 35.01 12.16
C VAL A 893 4.57 35.95 11.30
N GLY A 894 3.74 35.35 10.46
CA GLY A 894 2.83 36.05 9.54
C GLY A 894 2.28 35.04 8.52
N PRO A 895 1.12 35.30 7.89
CA PRO A 895 0.55 34.40 6.89
C PRO A 895 1.41 34.47 5.61
N GLY A 896 2.45 33.62 5.56
CA GLY A 896 3.18 33.35 4.33
C GLY A 896 2.25 32.74 3.28
N PRO A 897 2.63 32.80 1.99
CA PRO A 897 1.90 32.05 0.96
C PRO A 897 1.85 30.58 1.39
N LEU A 898 0.68 29.94 1.23
CA LEU A 898 0.51 28.53 1.56
C LEU A 898 1.68 27.72 1.00
N PRO A 899 2.17 26.69 1.71
CA PRO A 899 3.17 25.79 1.15
C PRO A 899 2.69 25.38 -0.23
N ARG A 900 3.51 25.65 -1.26
CA ARG A 900 3.17 25.26 -2.62
C ARG A 900 2.98 23.75 -2.54
N ASN A 901 1.73 23.30 -2.70
CA ASN A 901 1.44 21.91 -2.97
C ASN A 901 2.33 21.50 -4.13
N ILE A 902 3.42 20.78 -3.84
CA ILE A 902 4.18 20.03 -4.82
C ILE A 902 3.24 18.88 -5.16
N LYS A 903 2.17 19.19 -5.92
CA LYS A 903 1.11 18.27 -6.32
C LYS A 903 1.76 16.90 -6.52
N GLU A 904 1.22 15.83 -5.92
CA GLU A 904 1.63 14.45 -6.19
C GLU A 904 1.55 14.23 -7.72
N ARG A 905 2.63 14.57 -8.42
CA ARG A 905 2.50 15.11 -9.80
C ARG A 905 2.37 14.00 -10.83
N PHE A 906 2.63 12.78 -10.37
CA PHE A 906 2.74 11.56 -11.15
C PHE A 906 2.15 10.39 -10.37
N ARG A 907 0.82 10.39 -10.19
CA ARG A 907 0.09 9.13 -9.99
C ARG A 907 -0.13 8.48 -11.37
N PRO A 908 0.19 7.18 -11.58
CA PRO A 908 0.01 6.53 -12.89
C PRO A 908 -1.44 6.47 -13.37
N MET A 909 -2.41 6.46 -12.45
CA MET A 909 -3.84 6.64 -12.71
C MET A 909 -4.46 7.61 -11.68
N PRO A 910 -5.58 8.27 -11.99
CA PRO A 910 -6.36 9.00 -11.00
C PRO A 910 -6.99 8.04 -9.96
N LEU A 911 -7.17 8.52 -8.72
CA LEU A 911 -7.87 7.78 -7.66
C LEU A 911 -9.39 7.97 -7.80
N CYS A 912 -10.04 7.10 -8.57
CA CYS A 912 -11.50 7.15 -8.82
C CYS A 912 -12.35 6.58 -7.66
N CYS A 913 -12.08 7.00 -6.42
CA CYS A 913 -12.77 6.52 -5.22
C CYS A 913 -13.50 7.66 -4.49
N PRO A 914 -14.81 7.87 -4.76
CA PRO A 914 -15.63 8.97 -4.23
C PRO A 914 -15.56 9.21 -2.72
N ILE A 915 -15.32 8.15 -1.93
CA ILE A 915 -15.26 8.23 -0.47
C ILE A 915 -14.00 8.97 0.05
N LEU A 916 -12.98 9.15 -0.81
CA LEU A 916 -11.76 9.90 -0.55
C LEU A 916 -11.94 11.42 -0.76
N LEU A 917 -13.00 11.84 -1.46
CA LEU A 917 -13.31 13.27 -1.63
C LEU A 917 -13.61 13.92 -0.26
N PRO A 918 -13.37 15.24 -0.10
CA PRO A 918 -13.83 15.95 1.09
C PRO A 918 -15.34 15.77 1.28
N THR A 919 -15.84 15.57 2.51
CA THR A 919 -17.25 15.17 2.76
C THR A 919 -18.29 15.99 1.97
N PRO A 920 -18.22 17.33 1.87
CA PRO A 920 -19.17 18.11 1.07
C PRO A 920 -19.15 17.76 -0.43
N HIS A 921 -17.97 17.46 -1.00
CA HIS A 921 -17.81 17.07 -2.40
C HIS A 921 -18.26 15.62 -2.64
N ALA A 922 -18.01 14.71 -1.69
CA ALA A 922 -18.54 13.35 -1.72
C ALA A 922 -20.08 13.36 -1.74
N LEU A 923 -20.70 14.17 -0.86
CA LEU A 923 -22.16 14.34 -0.83
C LEU A 923 -22.69 15.04 -2.09
N ALA A 924 -21.99 16.05 -2.61
CA ALA A 924 -22.34 16.68 -3.89
C ALA A 924 -22.37 15.67 -5.05
N LEU A 925 -21.37 14.79 -5.15
CA LEU A 925 -21.34 13.73 -6.16
C LEU A 925 -22.48 12.72 -5.96
N ARG A 926 -22.78 12.33 -4.72
CA ARG A 926 -23.93 11.46 -4.41
C ARG A 926 -25.24 12.09 -4.89
N MET A 927 -25.46 13.37 -4.58
CA MET A 927 -26.65 14.11 -5.01
C MET A 927 -26.74 14.20 -6.53
N ILE A 928 -25.65 14.49 -7.24
CA ILE A 928 -25.63 14.53 -8.71
C ILE A 928 -25.97 13.16 -9.33
N LEU A 929 -25.45 12.05 -8.77
CA LEU A 929 -25.80 10.71 -9.24
C LEU A 929 -27.30 10.38 -9.04
N GLN A 930 -27.87 10.80 -7.90
CA GLN A 930 -29.29 10.65 -7.57
C GLN A 930 -30.19 11.53 -8.44
N LEU A 931 -29.82 12.79 -8.67
CA LEU A 931 -30.53 13.75 -9.51
C LEU A 931 -30.51 13.35 -11.00
N GLY A 932 -29.49 12.63 -11.47
CA GLY A 932 -29.43 12.10 -12.84
C GLY A 932 -28.64 12.99 -13.78
N VAL A 933 -27.32 12.76 -13.88
CA VAL A 933 -26.44 13.43 -14.84
C VAL A 933 -26.31 12.61 -16.12
N LYS A 934 -26.20 13.26 -17.28
CA LYS A 934 -25.94 12.62 -18.57
C LYS A 934 -24.54 11.97 -18.53
N PRO A 935 -24.39 10.69 -18.94
CA PRO A 935 -23.11 9.97 -18.87
C PRO A 935 -21.94 10.68 -19.58
N SER A 936 -22.23 11.44 -20.64
CA SER A 936 -21.25 12.25 -21.38
C SER A 936 -20.55 13.32 -20.52
N TRP A 937 -21.09 13.69 -19.36
CA TRP A 937 -20.39 14.59 -18.41
C TRP A 937 -19.12 13.95 -17.83
N PHE A 938 -19.10 12.63 -17.63
CA PHE A 938 -17.93 11.93 -17.09
C PHE A 938 -16.76 11.85 -18.10
N ASN A 939 -16.99 12.15 -19.39
CA ASN A 939 -15.94 12.13 -20.40
C ASN A 939 -14.88 13.22 -20.12
N THR A 940 -13.64 12.78 -19.90
CA THR A 940 -12.48 13.66 -19.66
C THR A 940 -12.00 14.29 -20.96
N SER A 941 -11.96 15.63 -21.02
CA SER A 941 -11.46 16.39 -22.17
C SER A 941 -9.94 16.66 -22.08
N GLY A 942 -9.16 15.65 -21.73
CA GLY A 942 -7.72 15.78 -21.42
C GLY A 942 -6.82 15.35 -22.58
N THR A 943 -5.84 16.18 -22.95
CA THR A 943 -4.91 16.01 -24.10
C THR A 943 -3.80 14.98 -23.89
N THR A 944 -4.02 13.97 -23.02
CA THR A 944 -3.08 12.88 -22.79
C THR A 944 -3.84 11.56 -22.69
N ILE A 945 -3.40 10.56 -23.48
CA ILE A 945 -3.96 9.21 -23.65
C ILE A 945 -4.95 9.12 -24.84
N ASP A 946 -4.43 9.18 -26.07
CA ASP A 946 -5.11 8.75 -27.32
C ASP A 946 -5.31 7.22 -27.41
N LYS A 947 -5.38 6.53 -26.27
CA LYS A 947 -5.43 5.06 -26.14
C LYS A 947 -6.31 4.57 -24.98
N ARG A 948 -7.44 5.24 -24.72
CA ARG A 948 -8.55 4.60 -23.97
C ARG A 948 -9.51 3.96 -25.00
N PRO A 949 -9.70 2.64 -25.00
CA PRO A 949 -10.36 1.94 -26.10
C PRO A 949 -11.89 2.12 -26.20
N HIS A 950 -12.55 2.83 -25.27
CA HIS A 950 -14.02 2.91 -25.22
C HIS A 950 -14.52 4.33 -24.91
N PHE A 951 -15.01 5.04 -25.91
CA PHE A 951 -15.64 6.36 -25.77
C PHE A 951 -17.14 6.22 -25.45
N ILE A 952 -17.60 6.68 -24.28
CA ILE A 952 -19.04 6.90 -24.06
C ILE A 952 -19.52 7.94 -25.08
N PRO A 953 -20.60 7.73 -25.84
CA PRO A 953 -21.06 8.67 -26.86
C PRO A 953 -21.29 10.09 -26.31
N GLY A 954 -20.73 11.09 -27.01
CA GLY A 954 -20.90 12.52 -26.72
C GLY A 954 -19.63 13.24 -26.25
N THR A 955 -19.28 14.33 -26.92
CA THR A 955 -18.14 15.18 -26.56
C THR A 955 -18.47 16.10 -25.38
N ALA A 956 -17.66 16.06 -24.33
CA ALA A 956 -17.78 16.99 -23.21
C ALA A 956 -17.26 18.39 -23.60
N SER A 957 -18.16 19.24 -24.11
CA SER A 957 -17.88 20.67 -24.29
C SER A 957 -17.57 21.32 -22.93
N SER A 958 -16.37 21.88 -22.80
CA SER A 958 -15.88 22.56 -21.60
C SER A 958 -16.28 24.04 -21.49
N SER A 959 -17.10 24.53 -22.42
CA SER A 959 -17.55 25.93 -22.52
C SER A 959 -19.07 26.11 -22.55
N GLY A 960 -19.84 25.03 -22.38
CA GLY A 960 -21.30 25.06 -22.32
C GLY A 960 -21.88 25.20 -20.92
N ASP A 961 -23.16 25.55 -20.84
CA ASP A 961 -23.95 25.57 -19.60
C ASP A 961 -23.95 24.17 -18.94
N LEU A 962 -23.49 24.07 -17.69
CA LEU A 962 -23.40 22.80 -16.97
C LEU A 962 -24.77 22.13 -16.76
N ARG A 963 -25.87 22.91 -16.74
CA ARG A 963 -27.23 22.39 -16.61
C ARG A 963 -27.65 21.53 -17.81
N SER A 964 -27.03 21.73 -18.97
CA SER A 964 -27.26 20.89 -20.16
C SER A 964 -26.87 19.42 -19.95
N TYR A 965 -26.01 19.13 -18.97
CA TYR A 965 -25.64 17.77 -18.56
C TYR A 965 -26.62 17.15 -17.56
N MET A 966 -27.67 17.84 -17.10
CA MET A 966 -28.72 17.21 -16.29
C MET A 966 -29.76 16.52 -17.19
N ILE A 967 -30.41 15.48 -16.68
CA ILE A 967 -31.57 14.85 -17.33
C ILE A 967 -32.81 15.72 -17.08
N GLU A 968 -33.68 15.81 -18.07
CA GLU A 968 -34.94 16.56 -17.96
C GLU A 968 -35.87 15.90 -16.93
N LEU A 969 -36.01 16.57 -15.78
CA LEU A 969 -36.84 16.15 -14.66
C LEU A 969 -37.65 17.35 -14.17
N PRO A 970 -38.85 17.14 -13.59
CA PRO A 970 -39.61 18.23 -13.00
C PRO A 970 -38.77 18.92 -11.90
N PRO A 971 -38.71 20.27 -11.87
CA PRO A 971 -37.78 21.01 -11.02
C PRO A 971 -38.20 20.94 -9.54
N VAL A 972 -37.64 19.97 -8.82
CA VAL A 972 -37.74 19.89 -7.36
C VAL A 972 -36.64 20.77 -6.76
N GLY A 973 -36.96 22.06 -6.58
CA GLY A 973 -36.08 23.05 -5.98
C GLY A 973 -35.47 24.05 -6.97
N ASP A 974 -34.51 24.85 -6.51
CA ASP A 974 -33.87 25.90 -7.31
C ASP A 974 -32.89 25.32 -8.34
N SER A 975 -33.09 25.70 -9.60
CA SER A 975 -32.26 25.33 -10.76
C SER A 975 -30.78 25.70 -10.65
N VAL A 976 -30.41 26.62 -9.75
CA VAL A 976 -29.02 27.01 -9.48
C VAL A 976 -28.26 25.92 -8.70
N VAL A 977 -28.95 25.10 -7.89
CA VAL A 977 -28.28 24.12 -7.01
C VAL A 977 -27.52 23.04 -7.80
N PRO A 978 -28.10 22.37 -8.81
CA PRO A 978 -27.35 21.37 -9.57
C PRO A 978 -26.16 21.96 -10.35
N GLU A 979 -26.28 23.18 -10.86
CA GLU A 979 -25.19 23.88 -11.54
C GLU A 979 -24.00 24.11 -10.58
N LEU A 980 -24.28 24.57 -9.35
CA LEU A 980 -23.26 24.77 -8.33
C LEU A 980 -22.56 23.45 -7.95
N LEU A 981 -23.31 22.36 -7.80
CA LEU A 981 -22.75 21.04 -7.50
C LEU A 981 -21.84 20.53 -8.63
N LEU A 982 -22.27 20.64 -9.90
CA LEU A 982 -21.45 20.26 -11.05
C LEU A 982 -20.17 21.10 -11.16
N LYS A 983 -20.26 22.41 -10.89
CA LYS A 983 -19.12 23.35 -10.91
C LYS A 983 -18.10 23.06 -9.81
N VAL A 984 -18.56 22.66 -8.63
CA VAL A 984 -17.70 22.23 -7.50
C VAL A 984 -17.00 20.90 -7.79
N LEU A 985 -17.61 20.01 -8.59
CA LEU A 985 -17.01 18.73 -8.99
C LEU A 985 -16.11 18.82 -10.24
N GLU A 986 -16.24 19.88 -11.04
CA GLU A 986 -15.52 20.04 -12.30
C GLU A 986 -13.97 19.91 -12.22
N PRO A 987 -13.28 20.33 -11.15
CA PRO A 987 -11.83 20.09 -11.00
C PRO A 987 -11.49 18.59 -10.96
N TYR A 988 -12.19 17.82 -10.12
CA TYR A 988 -12.00 16.36 -10.02
C TYR A 988 -12.38 15.66 -11.32
N ARG A 989 -13.38 16.19 -12.05
CA ARG A 989 -13.79 15.71 -13.37
C ARG A 989 -12.65 15.85 -14.38
N LYS A 990 -12.00 17.03 -14.43
CA LYS A 990 -10.87 17.33 -15.33
C LYS A 990 -9.63 16.50 -15.00
N GLU A 991 -9.41 16.16 -13.73
CA GLU A 991 -8.32 15.27 -13.29
C GLU A 991 -8.67 13.77 -13.44
N GLY A 992 -9.92 13.42 -13.79
CA GLY A 992 -10.37 12.03 -13.95
C GLY A 992 -10.65 11.28 -12.64
N CYS A 993 -10.75 11.99 -11.51
CA CYS A 993 -10.81 11.43 -10.15
C CYS A 993 -12.23 11.19 -9.61
N ILE A 994 -13.28 11.32 -10.44
CA ILE A 994 -14.69 11.20 -10.00
C ILE A 994 -15.16 9.75 -9.96
N LEU A 995 -15.17 9.08 -11.10
CA LEU A 995 -15.58 7.70 -11.27
C LEU A 995 -14.69 7.06 -12.33
N ASP A 996 -14.48 5.77 -12.20
CA ASP A 996 -13.81 4.93 -13.19
C ASP A 996 -14.74 4.60 -14.37
N ASP A 997 -14.13 4.24 -15.50
CA ASP A 997 -14.81 3.99 -16.76
C ASP A 997 -15.81 2.82 -16.68
N GLU A 998 -15.57 1.80 -15.82
CA GLU A 998 -16.54 0.72 -15.58
C GLU A 998 -17.79 1.23 -14.81
N ARG A 999 -17.61 1.98 -13.71
CA ARG A 999 -18.75 2.59 -12.99
C ARG A 999 -19.50 3.61 -13.84
N ALA A 1000 -18.81 4.41 -14.65
CA ALA A 1000 -19.45 5.37 -15.56
C ALA A 1000 -20.32 4.65 -16.62
N ARG A 1001 -19.83 3.53 -17.17
CA ARG A 1001 -20.60 2.66 -18.09
C ARG A 1001 -21.82 2.04 -17.41
N LEU A 1002 -21.66 1.49 -16.20
CA LEU A 1002 -22.77 0.93 -15.43
C LEU A 1002 -23.81 2.00 -15.05
N TYR A 1003 -23.38 3.24 -14.76
CA TYR A 1003 -24.31 4.33 -14.53
C TYR A 1003 -25.13 4.66 -15.79
N ALA A 1004 -24.51 4.63 -16.98
CA ALA A 1004 -25.19 4.91 -18.24
C ALA A 1004 -26.37 3.96 -18.53
N THR A 1005 -26.27 2.67 -18.17
CA THR A 1005 -27.37 1.70 -18.35
C THR A 1005 -28.48 1.84 -17.30
N ILE A 1006 -28.17 2.46 -16.15
CA ILE A 1006 -29.06 2.60 -14.99
C ILE A 1006 -29.80 3.95 -14.97
N VAL A 1007 -29.20 5.02 -15.52
CA VAL A 1007 -29.66 6.39 -15.26
C VAL A 1007 -31.09 6.69 -15.75
N SER A 1008 -31.54 6.01 -16.81
CA SER A 1008 -32.91 6.11 -17.35
C SER A 1008 -33.94 5.21 -16.65
N LYS A 1009 -33.52 4.34 -15.72
CA LYS A 1009 -34.36 3.28 -15.11
C LYS A 1009 -35.08 3.71 -13.81
N GLY A 1010 -35.40 5.00 -13.65
CA GLY A 1010 -36.16 5.55 -12.50
C GLY A 1010 -35.31 6.14 -11.36
N PHE A 1011 -35.95 6.57 -10.25
CA PHE A 1011 -35.21 7.08 -9.08
C PHE A 1011 -34.60 5.94 -8.26
N ALA A 1012 -35.35 4.85 -8.04
CA ALA A 1012 -34.89 3.71 -7.24
C ALA A 1012 -33.55 3.13 -7.74
N ALA A 1013 -33.40 3.01 -9.06
CA ALA A 1013 -32.18 2.49 -9.70
C ALA A 1013 -30.98 3.42 -9.48
N ARG A 1014 -31.16 4.73 -9.68
CA ARG A 1014 -30.12 5.76 -9.45
C ARG A 1014 -29.71 5.86 -7.98
N PHE A 1015 -30.68 5.76 -7.07
CA PHE A 1015 -30.44 5.84 -5.63
C PHE A 1015 -29.70 4.60 -5.14
N ALA A 1016 -30.05 3.41 -5.65
CA ALA A 1016 -29.31 2.17 -5.40
C ALA A 1016 -27.87 2.24 -5.91
N PHE A 1017 -27.65 2.73 -7.14
CA PHE A 1017 -26.31 2.93 -7.71
C PHE A 1017 -25.47 3.92 -6.90
N ALA A 1018 -26.05 5.04 -6.50
CA ALA A 1018 -25.38 6.03 -5.66
C ALA A 1018 -24.97 5.43 -4.31
N ALA A 1019 -25.88 4.73 -3.61
CA ALA A 1019 -25.57 4.06 -2.36
C ALA A 1019 -24.43 3.01 -2.51
N ALA A 1020 -24.52 2.14 -3.53
CA ALA A 1020 -23.49 1.13 -3.82
C ALA A 1020 -22.13 1.75 -4.15
N THR A 1021 -22.10 2.89 -4.85
CA THR A 1021 -20.87 3.62 -5.20
C THR A 1021 -20.09 4.09 -3.96
N PHE A 1022 -20.79 4.41 -2.86
CA PHE A 1022 -20.20 4.77 -1.56
C PHE A 1022 -20.04 3.58 -0.59
N GLY A 1023 -20.39 2.34 -1.01
CA GLY A 1023 -20.30 1.14 -0.19
C GLY A 1023 -21.49 0.88 0.74
N GLU A 1024 -22.60 1.61 0.60
CA GLU A 1024 -23.80 1.47 1.44
C GLU A 1024 -24.72 0.37 0.91
N VAL A 1025 -24.25 -0.89 0.96
CA VAL A 1025 -24.94 -2.07 0.40
C VAL A 1025 -26.38 -2.22 0.92
N SER A 1026 -26.60 -2.02 2.22
CA SER A 1026 -27.94 -2.14 2.82
C SER A 1026 -28.93 -1.09 2.29
N GLU A 1027 -28.46 0.14 2.01
CA GLU A 1027 -29.30 1.17 1.39
C GLU A 1027 -29.53 0.86 -0.09
N ALA A 1028 -28.52 0.35 -0.81
CA ALA A 1028 -28.68 -0.07 -2.19
C ALA A 1028 -29.76 -1.16 -2.33
N LEU A 1029 -29.72 -2.18 -1.46
CA LEU A 1029 -30.74 -3.23 -1.41
C LEU A 1029 -32.12 -2.70 -1.03
N PHE A 1030 -32.21 -1.73 -0.10
CA PHE A 1030 -33.48 -1.08 0.24
C PHE A 1030 -34.11 -0.40 -0.98
N TRP A 1031 -33.36 0.43 -1.71
CA TRP A 1031 -33.87 1.11 -2.90
C TRP A 1031 -34.30 0.14 -4.01
N LEU A 1032 -33.57 -0.97 -4.21
CA LEU A 1032 -33.95 -2.03 -5.17
C LEU A 1032 -35.25 -2.76 -4.77
N GLN A 1033 -35.50 -2.96 -3.48
CA GLN A 1033 -36.68 -3.68 -2.99
C GLN A 1033 -37.92 -2.79 -2.85
N LEU A 1034 -37.74 -1.49 -2.66
CA LEU A 1034 -38.82 -0.53 -2.38
C LEU A 1034 -39.96 -0.55 -3.43
N PRO A 1035 -39.72 -0.51 -4.77
CA PRO A 1035 -40.80 -0.57 -5.76
C PRO A 1035 -41.60 -1.88 -5.67
N ARG A 1036 -40.93 -3.02 -5.43
CA ARG A 1036 -41.58 -4.32 -5.26
C ARG A 1036 -42.44 -4.37 -3.99
N ALA A 1037 -41.93 -3.82 -2.89
CA ALA A 1037 -42.64 -3.72 -1.62
C ALA A 1037 -43.87 -2.81 -1.72
N ILE A 1038 -43.76 -1.65 -2.39
CA ILE A 1038 -44.88 -0.76 -2.66
C ILE A 1038 -45.93 -1.45 -3.55
N ASN A 1039 -45.51 -2.10 -4.65
CA ASN A 1039 -46.44 -2.85 -5.51
C ASN A 1039 -47.17 -3.98 -4.77
N HIS A 1040 -46.49 -4.68 -3.87
CA HIS A 1040 -47.12 -5.69 -3.00
C HIS A 1040 -48.09 -5.07 -1.99
N LEU A 1041 -47.74 -3.94 -1.37
CA LEU A 1041 -48.63 -3.22 -0.46
C LEU A 1041 -49.87 -2.69 -1.20
N MET A 1042 -49.70 -2.14 -2.40
CA MET A 1042 -50.78 -1.64 -3.25
C MET A 1042 -51.70 -2.78 -3.72
N SER A 1043 -51.16 -3.93 -4.14
CA SER A 1043 -52.02 -5.09 -4.48
C SER A 1043 -52.79 -5.60 -3.26
N LYS A 1044 -52.18 -5.57 -2.06
CA LYS A 1044 -52.85 -5.91 -0.79
C LYS A 1044 -53.92 -4.89 -0.38
N LEU A 1045 -53.77 -3.61 -0.72
CA LEU A 1045 -54.77 -2.56 -0.50
C LEU A 1045 -55.92 -2.65 -1.50
N VAL A 1046 -55.64 -2.93 -2.78
CA VAL A 1046 -56.66 -3.12 -3.83
C VAL A 1046 -57.46 -4.42 -3.61
N ASN A 1047 -56.82 -5.48 -3.10
CA ASN A 1047 -57.47 -6.76 -2.84
C ASN A 1047 -58.21 -6.83 -1.49
N LYS A 1048 -58.26 -5.74 -0.70
CA LYS A 1048 -59.15 -5.64 0.47
C LYS A 1048 -60.57 -5.28 0.01
N SER A 1049 -61.40 -6.29 -0.20
CA SER A 1049 -62.85 -6.11 -0.28
C SER A 1049 -63.42 -5.56 1.03
N PRO A 1050 -64.53 -4.80 1.01
CA PRO A 1050 -65.18 -4.33 2.23
C PRO A 1050 -65.78 -5.51 2.99
N GLN A 1051 -65.14 -5.93 4.10
CA GLN A 1051 -65.74 -6.88 5.01
C GLN A 1051 -66.99 -6.26 5.65
N LYS A 1052 -68.11 -6.98 5.62
CA LYS A 1052 -69.32 -6.62 6.36
C LYS A 1052 -68.98 -6.42 7.83
N ALA A 1053 -69.53 -5.37 8.44
CA ALA A 1053 -69.40 -5.12 9.86
C ALA A 1053 -69.88 -6.34 10.68
N PRO A 1054 -69.14 -6.76 11.73
CA PRO A 1054 -69.65 -7.74 12.67
C PRO A 1054 -70.82 -7.13 13.46
N LEU A 1055 -71.89 -7.89 13.62
CA LEU A 1055 -73.03 -7.51 14.45
C LEU A 1055 -72.59 -7.45 15.93
N LEU A 1056 -73.00 -6.38 16.61
CA LEU A 1056 -72.89 -6.28 18.06
C LEU A 1056 -73.73 -7.36 18.74
N ALA A 1057 -73.11 -8.11 19.65
CA ALA A 1057 -73.79 -8.84 20.72
C ALA A 1057 -73.29 -8.29 22.06
N SER A 1058 -74.20 -8.14 23.01
CA SER A 1058 -74.00 -7.45 24.27
C SER A 1058 -73.15 -8.21 25.28
N ASN A 1059 -72.54 -7.45 26.20
CA ASN A 1059 -72.38 -7.65 27.65
C ASN A 1059 -71.17 -6.78 28.05
N SER A 1060 -71.11 -5.97 29.10
CA SER A 1060 -72.00 -5.47 30.16
C SER A 1060 -71.03 -5.07 31.29
N GLU A 1061 -71.15 -3.86 31.80
CA GLU A 1061 -70.67 -3.42 33.13
C GLU A 1061 -69.20 -2.96 33.35
N LEU A 1062 -69.14 -1.68 33.81
CA LEU A 1062 -68.19 -1.03 34.71
C LEU A 1062 -66.76 -0.76 34.15
N ASP A 1063 -66.40 0.51 33.91
CA ASP A 1063 -65.89 1.48 34.91
C ASP A 1063 -64.68 0.90 35.68
N ASP A 1064 -63.50 1.52 35.63
CA ASP A 1064 -63.35 2.91 36.06
C ASP A 1064 -62.46 3.83 35.19
N THR A 1065 -62.90 5.10 35.17
CA THR A 1065 -62.20 6.39 34.99
C THR A 1065 -60.66 6.42 34.84
N SER A 1066 -60.02 7.33 34.07
CA SER A 1066 -60.38 8.68 33.59
C SER A 1066 -59.56 9.02 32.30
N LEU A 1067 -60.07 9.69 31.25
CA LEU A 1067 -60.54 11.09 31.13
C LEU A 1067 -59.45 12.11 31.53
N LEU A 1068 -59.15 13.22 30.84
CA LEU A 1068 -59.63 13.93 29.64
C LEU A 1068 -58.48 14.92 29.28
N SER A 1069 -58.22 15.40 28.07
CA SER A 1069 -59.09 16.17 27.16
C SER A 1069 -58.37 16.33 25.78
N ARG A 1070 -59.06 16.24 24.64
CA ARG A 1070 -59.85 17.31 23.97
C ARG A 1070 -58.93 18.52 23.66
N ILE A 1071 -58.75 18.95 22.41
CA ILE A 1071 -59.79 19.58 21.59
C ILE A 1071 -59.71 19.20 20.09
N THR A 1072 -60.89 19.05 19.49
CA THR A 1072 -61.16 18.80 18.08
C THR A 1072 -61.02 20.03 17.18
N SER A 1073 -60.69 19.85 15.91
CA SER A 1073 -61.23 20.71 14.84
C SER A 1073 -61.62 19.89 13.60
N LYS A 1074 -62.75 20.23 12.97
CA LYS A 1074 -63.27 19.56 11.78
C LYS A 1074 -62.58 20.11 10.53
N GLY A 1075 -62.02 19.22 9.69
CA GLY A 1075 -61.46 19.55 8.38
C GLY A 1075 -62.03 18.65 7.29
N LYS A 1076 -62.69 19.27 6.30
CA LYS A 1076 -63.39 18.70 5.13
C LYS A 1076 -62.79 17.39 4.56
N SER A 1077 -63.66 16.42 4.28
CA SER A 1077 -63.35 15.25 3.44
C SER A 1077 -63.00 15.65 2.01
N THR A 1078 -61.76 15.40 1.59
CA THR A 1078 -61.36 15.40 0.17
C THR A 1078 -61.78 14.08 -0.50
N PRO A 1079 -62.02 14.06 -1.83
CA PRO A 1079 -62.43 12.85 -2.52
C PRO A 1079 -61.26 11.86 -2.64
N GLU A 1080 -61.51 10.58 -2.37
CA GLU A 1080 -60.51 9.49 -2.39
C GLU A 1080 -59.76 9.35 -3.73
N ASN A 1081 -60.34 9.85 -4.84
CA ASN A 1081 -59.68 9.87 -6.15
C ASN A 1081 -58.36 10.68 -6.14
N GLY A 1082 -58.31 11.81 -5.42
CA GLY A 1082 -57.08 12.61 -5.35
C GLY A 1082 -55.92 11.89 -4.66
N GLN A 1083 -56.23 10.99 -3.73
CA GLN A 1083 -55.24 10.15 -3.07
C GLN A 1083 -54.75 9.04 -4.00
N ARG A 1084 -55.64 8.44 -4.81
CA ARG A 1084 -55.27 7.48 -5.86
C ARG A 1084 -54.40 8.10 -6.95
N ASP A 1085 -54.71 9.31 -7.41
CA ASP A 1085 -53.92 9.97 -8.46
C ASP A 1085 -52.56 10.46 -7.96
N ALA A 1086 -52.47 10.96 -6.71
CA ALA A 1086 -51.18 11.25 -6.08
C ALA A 1086 -50.32 9.98 -5.90
N LEU A 1087 -50.93 8.85 -5.51
CA LEU A 1087 -50.25 7.55 -5.41
C LEU A 1087 -49.88 6.96 -6.78
N ARG A 1088 -50.65 7.26 -7.84
CA ARG A 1088 -50.30 6.93 -9.24
C ARG A 1088 -49.12 7.77 -9.74
N TRP A 1089 -49.05 9.04 -9.36
CA TRP A 1089 -47.89 9.90 -9.63
C TRP A 1089 -46.63 9.41 -8.91
N LEU A 1090 -46.75 8.89 -7.68
CA LEU A 1090 -45.68 8.14 -7.01
C LEU A 1090 -45.27 6.90 -7.81
N LEU A 1091 -46.21 6.10 -8.32
CA LEU A 1091 -45.90 4.93 -9.15
C LEU A 1091 -45.27 5.25 -10.53
N LEU A 1092 -45.54 6.43 -11.09
CA LEU A 1092 -44.93 6.89 -12.35
C LEU A 1092 -43.57 7.57 -12.15
N THR A 1093 -43.22 7.92 -10.91
CA THR A 1093 -41.92 8.54 -10.61
C THR A 1093 -40.88 7.52 -10.12
N TRP A 1094 -41.27 6.56 -9.28
CA TRP A 1094 -40.34 5.72 -8.49
C TRP A 1094 -39.65 4.55 -9.20
#